data_AF-A0A7Y9EXQ8-F1
#
_entry.id   AF-A0A7Y9EXQ8-F1
#
_cell.length_a   1.000
_cell.length_b   1.000
_cell.length_c   1.000
_cell.angle_alpha   90.00
_cell.angle_beta   90.00
_cell.angle_gamma   90.00
#
_symmetry.space_group_name_H-M   'P 1'
#
loop_
_entity.id
_entity.type
_entity.pdbx_description
1 polymer ?
#
loop_
_entity_poly.entity_id
_entity_poly.type
_entity_poly.pdbx_seq_one_letter_code
_entity_poly.pdbx_strand_id
1 'polypeptide(L)'
;MRTSRALVAPLGLALAATTALAGSGLPAAADPTSAPRFDESSGRGAGTVNRVEEPTKAQVVARAAGETAVSGDPVAMPTSYPYQPALRLYRDNPDDAAHTAELMGHPEIAPKLMELMASSNRVSAQVVGQSTEGRDLYLVTVTAPEREQDTAQQTAWREKIKNDPAAAAADSELLAQYKTPIWMSNNIHGNEWEGTDASMQYIEWLATAPMSEVGSILRNNRLYFSPSLNPDGRTDATRATAIGLDPNRDLITNQTPETQSFIRTAQAIQAIYAADFHGYTRVLQIEPAGPPHGSNYEFDQILPHNYALALKVEQDVVDAAIPGNTYRNVETGAIVDAVTDEATGHIKIPYRDTPSGWDDFPPIFTAQYAAFYGAATTTVELPLTRGASGGRQTPERAEVNTAVAYQTLESMVDYLNDPVAAREMLEGQIETFRRGVAGEPKVALTSENIADVPGPDQWKALWDVADDQEPVSLPRAYVIPVGDDQRSASDATSLVEQLLLHEIEVGTLDADTTVGGTTYPAGSYVVDMHQPLRGLANSLLDLGDDISEKVPTMYDVSAWSYSYLWGASVDKVGSVTDAALGATTPVGAATDLTSVPSTPSHTTFDVAGVVDFRALNSLLEESVPVSMLADGSVVVGVDDFDAAAAVAREHGIALEAATAEDLDALDDETTAALSDLTIGYVGSQDDKLSLTELGFDDLVQLSTGTLEADPSLMDDVDVLWVASTFNPAEGSAARAAVQAFVDEGGALLGRTNRGFEAAVSFGLMEGEVVSGSSRGNGIVAVDTAEGSVLAPYAQDHAFIYSAYSFTGLGEGVTVEQTYDAEKPFLAGHWRASNATDGPEAAAGNASVVSSVDEATGAKSLVFGTSVFFRTHPKGGLSQAARALMWAAPAGEAVVAPEEETRGTSTTTLEAEAKNKRKAVVTVTVEVDDEPGTGTVLVKDKGTKVEVLEITEGDDGTVTVTLKLGTGRHKLKAVRKGDDVATRSVSAPVVLRLG
;
A
#
# COMPACT_ATOMS: atom_id res chain seq x y z
N MET A 1 -57.14 55.52 -17.86
CA MET A 1 -57.12 56.78 -18.65
C MET A 1 -55.66 57.15 -18.85
N ARG A 2 -55.11 57.01 -20.08
CA ARG A 2 -54.66 58.12 -20.95
C ARG A 2 -53.92 59.22 -20.16
N THR A 3 -52.69 59.65 -20.42
CA THR A 3 -51.79 59.67 -21.61
C THR A 3 -50.55 60.45 -21.10
N SER A 4 -49.33 59.94 -21.22
CA SER A 4 -48.38 60.24 -22.32
C SER A 4 -47.55 61.52 -22.18
N ARG A 5 -46.23 61.30 -22.27
CA ARG A 5 -45.19 62.08 -22.99
C ARG A 5 -44.76 63.44 -22.43
N ALA A 6 -43.54 63.92 -22.61
CA ALA A 6 -42.23 63.37 -22.95
C ALA A 6 -41.25 64.57 -23.04
N LEU A 7 -39.94 64.26 -23.03
CA LEU A 7 -38.90 64.88 -23.87
C LEU A 7 -38.35 66.27 -23.48
N VAL A 8 -37.03 66.33 -23.25
CA VAL A 8 -36.00 67.03 -24.08
C VAL A 8 -34.78 67.46 -23.21
N ALA A 9 -33.62 66.86 -23.47
CA ALA A 9 -32.24 67.33 -23.15
C ALA A 9 -31.81 68.44 -24.17
N PRO A 10 -30.56 68.96 -24.34
CA PRO A 10 -29.25 68.60 -23.78
C PRO A 10 -28.27 69.83 -23.59
N LEU A 11 -26.95 69.56 -23.63
CA LEU A 11 -25.72 70.41 -23.63
C LEU A 11 -25.17 70.81 -22.23
N GLY A 12 -23.90 70.61 -21.85
CA GLY A 12 -22.68 70.19 -22.54
C GLY A 12 -21.71 71.35 -22.82
N LEU A 13 -20.69 71.58 -21.96
CA LEU A 13 -19.23 71.67 -22.25
C LEU A 13 -18.40 72.34 -21.12
N ALA A 14 -17.34 71.61 -20.69
CA ALA A 14 -15.93 71.97 -20.42
C ALA A 14 -15.49 73.32 -19.77
N LEU A 15 -14.58 73.30 -18.78
CA LEU A 15 -13.09 73.35 -18.93
C LEU A 15 -12.31 73.50 -17.58
N ALA A 16 -11.25 72.70 -17.43
CA ALA A 16 -9.91 72.92 -16.85
C ALA A 16 -9.60 73.54 -15.45
N ALA A 17 -8.91 72.70 -14.64
CA ALA A 17 -7.52 72.83 -14.13
C ALA A 17 -7.16 73.47 -12.76
N THR A 18 -6.42 72.62 -12.00
CA THR A 18 -5.31 72.84 -11.03
C THR A 18 -5.58 73.46 -9.64
N THR A 19 -5.29 72.69 -8.58
CA THR A 19 -4.09 72.85 -7.72
C THR A 19 -3.93 71.68 -6.73
N ALA A 20 -2.68 71.32 -6.44
CA ALA A 20 -2.26 70.24 -5.55
C ALA A 20 -2.36 70.62 -4.06
N LEU A 21 -2.52 69.61 -3.20
CA LEU A 21 -1.97 69.58 -1.83
C LEU A 21 -1.91 68.13 -1.34
N ALA A 22 -0.73 67.77 -0.83
CA ALA A 22 -0.40 66.47 -0.25
C ALA A 22 -1.07 66.30 1.12
N GLY A 23 -1.51 65.07 1.42
CA GLY A 23 -1.99 64.65 2.72
C GLY A 23 -1.95 63.13 2.82
N SER A 24 -1.11 62.62 3.72
CA SER A 24 -0.99 61.23 4.14
C SER A 24 -2.34 60.64 4.59
N GLY A 25 -2.69 59.46 4.08
CA GLY A 25 -3.87 58.70 4.47
C GLY A 25 -3.72 57.22 4.12
N LEU A 26 -4.09 56.37 5.07
CA LEU A 26 -4.10 54.91 5.09
C LEU A 26 -4.72 54.27 3.82
N PRO A 27 -4.40 53.01 3.46
CA PRO A 27 -5.10 52.34 2.37
C PRO A 27 -6.56 52.12 2.76
N ALA A 28 -7.45 52.64 1.92
CA ALA A 28 -8.89 52.56 2.06
C ALA A 28 -9.40 51.15 1.77
N ALA A 29 -10.34 50.69 2.62
CA ALA A 29 -11.17 49.52 2.37
C ALA A 29 -11.91 49.66 1.03
N ALA A 30 -11.90 48.58 0.24
CA ALA A 30 -12.62 48.50 -1.02
C ALA A 30 -14.15 48.43 -0.79
N ASP A 31 -14.88 49.15 -1.65
CA ASP A 31 -16.32 49.40 -1.66
C ASP A 31 -17.16 48.11 -1.90
N PRO A 32 -18.15 47.75 -1.06
CA PRO A 32 -18.79 46.43 -1.02
C PRO A 32 -19.89 46.17 -2.09
N THR A 33 -19.93 46.87 -3.23
CA THR A 33 -21.10 46.80 -4.14
C THR A 33 -20.86 46.50 -5.63
N SER A 34 -19.63 46.21 -6.07
CA SER A 34 -19.39 45.85 -7.49
C SER A 34 -19.01 44.38 -7.67
N ALA A 35 -20.00 43.50 -7.73
CA ALA A 35 -19.83 42.17 -8.32
C ALA A 35 -19.79 42.30 -9.86
N PRO A 36 -18.77 41.80 -10.56
CA PRO A 36 -18.76 41.75 -12.03
C PRO A 36 -19.77 40.72 -12.55
N ARG A 37 -20.39 40.99 -13.70
CA ARG A 37 -21.24 40.03 -14.41
C ARG A 37 -20.40 38.89 -14.96
N PHE A 38 -20.68 37.66 -14.52
CA PHE A 38 -20.12 36.42 -15.07
C PHE A 38 -20.78 36.06 -16.41
N ASP A 39 -19.99 35.50 -17.32
CA ASP A 39 -20.47 34.83 -18.53
C ASP A 39 -20.97 33.43 -18.14
N GLU A 40 -22.26 33.14 -18.35
CA GLU A 40 -22.91 31.88 -17.97
C GLU A 40 -22.38 30.65 -18.74
N SER A 41 -21.49 30.82 -19.72
CA SER A 41 -21.06 29.75 -20.63
C SER A 41 -19.73 29.07 -20.27
N SER A 42 -18.90 29.62 -19.38
CA SER A 42 -17.51 29.18 -19.19
C SER A 42 -17.28 28.12 -18.09
N GLY A 43 -18.30 27.39 -17.62
CA GLY A 43 -18.17 26.45 -16.48
C GLY A 43 -18.72 25.04 -16.69
N ARG A 44 -19.18 24.69 -17.91
CA ARG A 44 -19.74 23.35 -18.19
C ARG A 44 -18.62 22.38 -18.51
N GLY A 45 -18.12 21.70 -17.47
CA GLY A 45 -17.21 20.57 -17.59
C GLY A 45 -17.76 19.47 -18.50
N ALA A 46 -16.90 18.53 -18.91
CA ALA A 46 -17.35 17.37 -19.67
C ALA A 46 -18.35 16.56 -18.83
N GLY A 47 -19.56 16.33 -19.35
CA GLY A 47 -20.57 15.53 -18.65
C GLY A 47 -20.12 14.08 -18.49
N THR A 48 -20.34 13.49 -17.32
CA THR A 48 -20.18 12.05 -17.10
C THR A 48 -21.44 11.31 -17.57
N VAL A 49 -21.29 10.05 -17.97
CA VAL A 49 -22.20 9.28 -18.84
C VAL A 49 -23.67 9.26 -18.38
N ASN A 50 -24.61 9.36 -19.34
CA ASN A 50 -26.06 9.29 -19.12
C ASN A 50 -26.53 7.85 -18.84
N ARG A 51 -26.50 7.46 -17.56
CA ARG A 51 -27.04 6.20 -17.00
C ARG A 51 -26.25 4.95 -17.39
N VAL A 52 -25.68 4.29 -16.40
CA VAL A 52 -24.90 3.04 -16.55
C VAL A 52 -25.53 1.99 -15.64
N GLU A 53 -25.67 0.77 -16.14
CA GLU A 53 -26.10 -0.40 -15.36
C GLU A 53 -25.14 -0.66 -14.19
N GLU A 54 -25.59 -1.38 -13.16
CA GLU A 54 -24.68 -1.80 -12.10
C GLU A 54 -23.57 -2.68 -12.68
N PRO A 55 -22.31 -2.54 -12.21
CA PRO A 55 -21.25 -3.41 -12.66
C PRO A 55 -21.63 -4.87 -12.40
N THR A 56 -21.30 -5.73 -13.35
CA THR A 56 -21.44 -7.18 -13.18
C THR A 56 -20.57 -7.66 -12.01
N LYS A 57 -20.90 -8.82 -11.42
CA LYS A 57 -20.06 -9.44 -10.39
C LYS A 57 -18.60 -9.57 -10.83
N ALA A 58 -18.36 -9.92 -12.10
CA ALA A 58 -17.01 -9.99 -12.66
C ALA A 58 -16.29 -8.63 -12.66
N GLN A 59 -17.00 -7.54 -12.95
CA GLN A 59 -16.42 -6.19 -12.88
C GLN A 59 -16.16 -5.74 -11.44
N VAL A 60 -16.99 -6.15 -10.48
CA VAL A 60 -16.76 -5.90 -9.05
C VAL A 60 -15.55 -6.70 -8.56
N VAL A 61 -15.41 -7.96 -9.00
CA VAL A 61 -14.24 -8.80 -8.68
C VAL A 61 -12.96 -8.23 -9.28
N ALA A 62 -12.95 -7.85 -10.57
CA ALA A 62 -11.80 -7.22 -11.21
C ALA A 62 -11.39 -5.90 -10.52
N ARG A 63 -12.36 -5.10 -10.06
CA ARG A 63 -12.11 -3.89 -9.26
C ARG A 63 -11.55 -4.20 -7.89
N ALA A 64 -12.08 -5.21 -7.23
CA ALA A 64 -11.60 -5.72 -5.95
C ALA A 64 -10.21 -6.35 -6.05
N ALA A 65 -9.85 -6.89 -7.22
CA ALA A 65 -8.52 -7.42 -7.54
C ALA A 65 -7.53 -6.35 -8.03
N GLY A 66 -7.93 -5.07 -8.11
CA GLY A 66 -7.06 -3.97 -8.54
C GLY A 66 -6.86 -3.85 -10.06
N GLU A 67 -7.52 -4.65 -10.89
CA GLU A 67 -7.31 -4.71 -12.35
C GLU A 67 -7.87 -3.52 -13.13
N THR A 68 -8.74 -2.70 -12.52
CA THR A 68 -9.20 -1.47 -13.18
C THR A 68 -8.33 -0.29 -12.80
N ALA A 69 -7.52 0.14 -13.76
CA ALA A 69 -6.74 1.37 -13.78
C ALA A 69 -7.53 2.61 -13.32
N VAL A 70 -7.45 2.89 -12.02
CA VAL A 70 -7.30 4.23 -11.45
C VAL A 70 -6.23 4.14 -10.35
N SER A 71 -5.09 3.54 -10.70
CA SER A 71 -3.88 3.54 -9.87
C SER A 71 -3.06 4.80 -10.16
N GLY A 72 -2.67 5.54 -9.12
CA GLY A 72 -1.63 6.56 -9.18
C GLY A 72 -1.97 7.96 -9.77
N ASP A 73 -2.96 8.10 -10.66
CA ASP A 73 -3.19 9.41 -11.31
C ASP A 73 -3.73 10.48 -10.35
N PRO A 74 -3.08 11.66 -10.22
CA PRO A 74 -3.56 12.75 -9.36
C PRO A 74 -4.99 13.21 -9.71
N VAL A 75 -5.75 13.66 -8.69
CA VAL A 75 -7.08 14.25 -8.94
C VAL A 75 -6.94 15.53 -9.77
N ALA A 76 -7.54 15.52 -10.97
CA ALA A 76 -7.56 16.68 -11.86
C ALA A 76 -8.51 17.77 -11.33
N MET A 77 -7.95 18.73 -10.59
CA MET A 77 -8.71 19.85 -10.02
C MET A 77 -9.18 20.85 -11.10
N PRO A 78 -10.32 21.56 -10.91
CA PRO A 78 -10.87 22.45 -11.91
C PRO A 78 -10.00 23.69 -12.13
N THR A 79 -10.00 24.21 -13.36
CA THR A 79 -9.26 25.43 -13.70
C THR A 79 -9.96 26.70 -13.29
N SER A 80 -11.25 26.66 -12.94
CA SER A 80 -12.05 27.80 -12.46
C SER A 80 -13.23 27.32 -11.61
N TYR A 81 -13.79 28.20 -10.77
CA TYR A 81 -15.00 27.91 -10.00
C TYR A 81 -16.13 28.89 -10.34
N PRO A 82 -17.36 28.42 -10.58
CA PRO A 82 -17.81 27.06 -10.36
C PRO A 82 -17.48 26.09 -11.52
N TYR A 83 -17.26 24.82 -11.18
CA TYR A 83 -17.14 23.70 -12.11
C TYR A 83 -18.36 22.79 -11.98
N GLN A 84 -19.21 22.77 -13.01
CA GLN A 84 -20.56 22.20 -12.92
C GLN A 84 -20.83 21.17 -14.04
N PRO A 85 -20.24 19.96 -13.94
CA PRO A 85 -20.49 18.90 -14.89
C PRO A 85 -21.90 18.31 -14.70
N ALA A 86 -22.40 17.61 -15.73
CA ALA A 86 -23.48 16.66 -15.51
C ALA A 86 -22.92 15.45 -14.76
N LEU A 87 -23.58 15.06 -13.66
CA LEU A 87 -23.19 13.92 -12.83
C LEU A 87 -23.95 12.65 -13.26
N ARG A 88 -23.34 11.47 -13.02
CA ARG A 88 -23.97 10.18 -13.27
C ARG A 88 -25.18 10.02 -12.35
N LEU A 89 -26.28 9.57 -12.93
CA LEU A 89 -27.48 9.20 -12.19
C LEU A 89 -27.51 7.69 -11.95
N TYR A 90 -27.72 7.33 -10.70
CA TYR A 90 -27.95 5.96 -10.27
C TYR A 90 -29.46 5.67 -10.27
N ARG A 91 -29.82 4.39 -10.40
CA ARG A 91 -31.23 3.99 -10.31
C ARG A 91 -31.67 4.15 -8.86
N ASP A 92 -32.91 4.59 -8.66
CA ASP A 92 -33.54 4.57 -7.33
C ASP A 92 -33.40 3.18 -6.72
N ASN A 93 -32.76 3.12 -5.55
CA ASN A 93 -32.64 1.92 -4.75
C ASN A 93 -33.60 2.04 -3.54
N PRO A 94 -34.80 1.45 -3.60
CA PRO A 94 -35.76 1.52 -2.50
C PRO A 94 -35.30 0.74 -1.26
N ASP A 95 -34.26 -0.09 -1.39
CA ASP A 95 -33.69 -0.89 -0.31
C ASP A 95 -32.44 -0.24 0.31
N ASP A 96 -32.07 0.98 -0.12
CA ASP A 96 -30.95 1.75 0.45
C ASP A 96 -31.17 1.93 1.96
N ALA A 97 -30.22 1.45 2.75
CA ALA A 97 -30.39 1.41 4.20
C ALA A 97 -30.50 2.80 4.84
N ALA A 98 -29.98 3.86 4.20
CA ALA A 98 -30.11 5.24 4.68
C ALA A 98 -31.59 5.67 4.78
N HIS A 99 -32.45 5.18 3.90
CA HIS A 99 -33.89 5.52 3.88
C HIS A 99 -34.62 5.03 5.14
N THR A 100 -34.08 4.03 5.85
CA THR A 100 -34.70 3.56 7.09
C THR A 100 -34.64 4.58 8.22
N ALA A 101 -33.72 5.54 8.12
CA ALA A 101 -33.58 6.65 9.05
C ALA A 101 -34.08 7.97 8.45
N GLU A 102 -34.80 7.93 7.32
CA GLU A 102 -35.26 9.11 6.57
C GLU A 102 -34.11 10.03 6.11
N LEU A 103 -32.92 9.45 5.88
CA LEU A 103 -31.71 10.15 5.40
C LEU A 103 -31.54 9.96 3.88
N MET A 104 -30.72 10.82 3.27
CA MET A 104 -30.42 10.77 1.85
C MET A 104 -29.66 9.49 1.46
N GLY A 105 -30.20 8.69 0.53
CA GLY A 105 -29.50 7.58 -0.10
C GLY A 105 -28.44 8.08 -1.10
N HIS A 106 -27.46 7.22 -1.43
CA HIS A 106 -26.42 7.62 -2.40
C HIS A 106 -26.98 8.08 -3.76
N PRO A 107 -27.99 7.40 -4.36
CA PRO A 107 -28.57 7.83 -5.64
C PRO A 107 -29.17 9.24 -5.64
N GLU A 108 -29.47 9.82 -4.47
CA GLU A 108 -30.12 11.13 -4.32
C GLU A 108 -29.11 12.28 -4.24
N ILE A 109 -27.83 12.00 -3.95
CA ILE A 109 -26.77 13.00 -3.82
C ILE A 109 -26.54 13.74 -5.15
N ALA A 110 -26.32 13.01 -6.25
CA ALA A 110 -26.06 13.63 -7.56
C ALA A 110 -27.22 14.51 -8.06
N PRO A 111 -28.51 14.07 -8.02
CA PRO A 111 -29.65 14.94 -8.30
C PRO A 111 -29.65 16.23 -7.50
N LYS A 112 -29.42 16.17 -6.18
CA LYS A 112 -29.40 17.35 -5.31
C LYS A 112 -28.24 18.28 -5.65
N LEU A 113 -27.04 17.75 -5.89
CA LEU A 113 -25.90 18.55 -6.33
C LEU A 113 -26.16 19.25 -7.68
N MET A 114 -26.78 18.56 -8.64
CA MET A 114 -27.14 19.18 -9.92
C MET A 114 -28.19 20.29 -9.77
N GLU A 115 -29.16 20.15 -8.85
CA GLU A 115 -30.12 21.21 -8.51
C GLU A 115 -29.40 22.45 -7.93
N LEU A 116 -28.48 22.24 -6.98
CA LEU A 116 -27.73 23.31 -6.34
C LEU A 116 -26.78 24.01 -7.33
N MET A 117 -26.10 23.25 -8.19
CA MET A 117 -25.27 23.80 -9.26
C MET A 117 -26.09 24.61 -10.27
N ALA A 118 -27.30 24.16 -10.63
CA ALA A 118 -28.17 24.88 -11.55
C ALA A 118 -28.72 26.20 -10.98
N SER A 119 -28.82 26.31 -9.65
CA SER A 119 -29.39 27.47 -8.96
C SER A 119 -28.35 28.42 -8.35
N SER A 120 -27.08 28.02 -8.25
CA SER A 120 -26.02 28.80 -7.62
C SER A 120 -24.70 28.72 -8.39
N ASN A 121 -24.00 29.85 -8.49
CA ASN A 121 -22.65 29.92 -9.05
C ASN A 121 -21.54 29.69 -8.01
N ARG A 122 -21.89 29.18 -6.83
CA ARG A 122 -20.98 28.94 -5.70
C ARG A 122 -20.58 27.47 -5.57
N VAL A 123 -21.41 26.58 -6.09
CA VAL A 123 -21.29 25.12 -5.92
C VAL A 123 -20.66 24.51 -7.15
N SER A 124 -19.66 23.66 -6.90
CA SER A 124 -18.98 22.83 -7.90
C SER A 124 -18.99 21.38 -7.45
N ALA A 125 -18.98 20.43 -8.38
CA ALA A 125 -18.90 19.02 -8.06
C ALA A 125 -17.93 18.30 -9.02
N GLN A 126 -17.19 17.34 -8.48
CA GLN A 126 -16.28 16.47 -9.20
C GLN A 126 -16.51 15.03 -8.78
N VAL A 127 -16.27 14.09 -9.69
CA VAL A 127 -16.12 12.66 -9.37
C VAL A 127 -14.62 12.41 -9.23
N VAL A 128 -14.17 12.03 -8.04
CA VAL A 128 -12.75 11.87 -7.69
C VAL A 128 -12.31 10.40 -7.58
N GLY A 129 -13.28 9.49 -7.70
CA GLY A 129 -13.07 8.05 -7.71
C GLY A 129 -14.39 7.31 -7.84
N GLN A 130 -14.31 5.99 -7.81
CA GLN A 130 -15.47 5.11 -7.67
C GLN A 130 -15.20 4.11 -6.55
N SER A 131 -16.25 3.73 -5.83
CA SER A 131 -16.20 2.64 -4.86
C SER A 131 -15.96 1.28 -5.52
N THR A 132 -15.77 0.26 -4.69
CA THR A 132 -15.61 -1.14 -5.09
C THR A 132 -16.73 -1.59 -6.04
N GLU A 133 -17.99 -1.26 -5.73
CA GLU A 133 -19.17 -1.56 -6.55
C GLU A 133 -19.49 -0.47 -7.59
N GLY A 134 -18.61 0.51 -7.79
CA GLY A 134 -18.72 1.49 -8.89
C GLY A 134 -19.65 2.67 -8.66
N ARG A 135 -19.94 2.99 -7.40
CA ARG A 135 -20.63 4.22 -7.01
C ARG A 135 -19.64 5.38 -7.00
N ASP A 136 -20.03 6.51 -7.61
CA ASP A 136 -19.16 7.68 -7.73
C ASP A 136 -18.87 8.27 -6.34
N LEU A 137 -17.59 8.58 -6.11
CA LEU A 137 -17.09 9.31 -4.96
C LEU A 137 -17.01 10.79 -5.34
N TYR A 138 -17.77 11.64 -4.64
CA TYR A 138 -17.90 13.06 -4.99
C TYR A 138 -17.02 13.95 -4.13
N LEU A 139 -16.41 14.96 -4.76
CA LEU A 139 -15.83 16.13 -4.10
C LEU A 139 -16.64 17.37 -4.48
N VAL A 140 -17.27 18.00 -3.50
CA VAL A 140 -18.05 19.23 -3.67
C VAL A 140 -17.22 20.41 -3.20
N THR A 141 -17.04 21.42 -4.06
CA THR A 141 -16.33 22.66 -3.70
C THR A 141 -17.32 23.82 -3.65
N VAL A 142 -17.39 24.51 -2.51
CA VAL A 142 -18.20 25.70 -2.32
C VAL A 142 -17.30 26.90 -2.03
N THR A 143 -17.32 27.89 -2.93
CA THR A 143 -16.52 29.12 -2.79
C THR A 143 -17.14 30.27 -3.56
N ALA A 144 -16.68 31.50 -3.31
CA ALA A 144 -17.00 32.64 -4.15
C ALA A 144 -16.41 32.42 -5.55
N PRO A 145 -17.14 32.73 -6.64
CA PRO A 145 -16.69 32.48 -8.01
C PRO A 145 -15.26 32.93 -8.29
N GLU A 146 -14.50 32.11 -9.00
CA GLU A 146 -13.11 32.33 -9.36
C GLU A 146 -12.91 32.15 -10.86
N ARG A 147 -12.20 33.09 -11.49
CA ARG A 147 -11.79 32.96 -12.89
C ARG A 147 -10.56 32.07 -12.98
N GLU A 148 -10.23 31.64 -14.19
CA GLU A 148 -9.06 30.78 -14.44
C GLU A 148 -7.77 31.30 -13.82
N GLN A 149 -7.52 32.61 -13.96
CA GLN A 149 -6.35 33.27 -13.36
C GLN A 149 -6.36 33.28 -11.82
N ASP A 150 -7.54 33.39 -11.21
CA ASP A 150 -7.68 33.43 -9.76
C ASP A 150 -7.41 32.02 -9.21
N THR A 151 -8.00 30.99 -9.84
CA THR A 151 -7.79 29.59 -9.48
C THR A 151 -6.35 29.15 -9.72
N ALA A 152 -5.74 29.51 -10.86
CA ALA A 152 -4.35 29.21 -11.16
C ALA A 152 -3.38 29.84 -10.14
N GLN A 153 -3.67 31.05 -9.66
CA GLN A 153 -2.85 31.70 -8.63
C GLN A 153 -2.93 30.97 -7.29
N GLN A 154 -4.12 30.54 -6.88
CA GLN A 154 -4.30 29.75 -5.66
C GLN A 154 -3.61 28.38 -5.76
N THR A 155 -3.68 27.72 -6.93
CA THR A 155 -2.93 26.48 -7.20
C THR A 155 -1.43 26.71 -7.11
N ALA A 156 -0.91 27.77 -7.73
CA ALA A 156 0.52 28.11 -7.64
C ALA A 156 0.98 28.39 -6.20
N TRP A 157 0.13 29.02 -5.38
CA TRP A 157 0.42 29.21 -3.95
C TRP A 157 0.41 27.91 -3.16
N ARG A 158 -0.56 27.00 -3.40
CA ARG A 158 -0.57 25.67 -2.79
C ARG A 158 0.72 24.91 -3.08
N GLU A 159 1.12 24.83 -4.36
CA GLU A 159 2.37 24.17 -4.77
C GLU A 159 3.60 24.83 -4.14
N LYS A 160 3.62 26.17 -4.06
CA LYS A 160 4.71 26.90 -3.43
C LYS A 160 4.79 26.63 -1.92
N ILE A 161 3.66 26.51 -1.22
CA ILE A 161 3.62 26.18 0.22
C ILE A 161 4.32 24.84 0.49
N LYS A 162 4.08 23.82 -0.33
CA LYS A 162 4.71 22.50 -0.16
C LYS A 162 6.14 22.43 -0.69
N ASN A 163 6.37 22.89 -1.92
CA ASN A 163 7.61 22.63 -2.66
C ASN A 163 8.67 23.74 -2.53
N ASP A 164 8.29 24.96 -2.12
CA ASP A 164 9.22 26.05 -1.78
C ASP A 164 8.71 26.84 -0.54
N PRO A 165 8.61 26.16 0.62
CA PRO A 165 8.01 26.73 1.82
C PRO A 165 8.77 27.96 2.34
N ALA A 166 10.08 28.03 2.13
CA ALA A 166 10.88 29.20 2.50
C ALA A 166 10.46 30.44 1.70
N ALA A 167 10.22 30.30 0.39
CA ALA A 167 9.70 31.39 -0.41
C ALA A 167 8.22 31.67 -0.13
N ALA A 168 7.43 30.67 0.28
CA ALA A 168 6.04 30.86 0.69
C ALA A 168 5.95 31.71 1.97
N ALA A 169 6.79 31.43 2.97
CA ALA A 169 6.86 32.18 4.23
C ALA A 169 7.21 33.67 4.01
N ALA A 170 7.95 34.00 2.95
CA ALA A 170 8.33 35.37 2.62
C ALA A 170 7.31 36.11 1.73
N ASP A 171 6.28 35.42 1.24
CA ASP A 171 5.35 35.94 0.23
C ASP A 171 4.16 36.65 0.86
N SER A 172 4.28 37.95 1.13
CA SER A 172 3.21 38.72 1.78
C SER A 172 1.88 38.71 1.03
N GLU A 173 1.88 38.46 -0.29
CA GLU A 173 0.64 38.40 -1.07
C GLU A 173 -0.08 37.08 -0.84
N LEU A 174 0.64 35.95 -0.93
CA LEU A 174 0.13 34.63 -0.56
C LEU A 174 -0.49 34.67 0.84
N LEU A 175 0.29 35.16 1.80
CA LEU A 175 -0.06 35.21 3.21
C LEU A 175 -1.33 36.05 3.50
N ALA A 176 -1.68 36.97 2.60
CA ALA A 176 -2.85 37.84 2.73
C ALA A 176 -4.05 37.43 1.86
N GLN A 177 -3.83 36.67 0.78
CA GLN A 177 -4.84 36.40 -0.25
C GLN A 177 -5.09 34.91 -0.54
N TYR A 178 -4.28 34.00 0.00
CA TYR A 178 -4.54 32.58 -0.12
C TYR A 178 -5.86 32.24 0.57
N LYS A 179 -6.77 31.57 -0.15
CA LYS A 179 -8.05 31.14 0.40
C LYS A 179 -7.84 29.87 1.21
N THR A 180 -8.28 29.84 2.46
CA THR A 180 -8.14 28.69 3.36
C THR A 180 -8.87 27.47 2.78
N PRO A 181 -8.18 26.35 2.49
CA PRO A 181 -8.82 25.10 2.13
C PRO A 181 -9.29 24.37 3.39
N ILE A 182 -10.61 24.18 3.51
CA ILE A 182 -11.26 23.51 4.65
C ILE A 182 -11.99 22.29 4.10
N TRP A 183 -11.71 21.11 4.62
CA TRP A 183 -12.27 19.86 4.13
C TRP A 183 -13.10 19.13 5.19
N MET A 184 -14.35 18.82 4.84
CA MET A 184 -15.25 17.99 5.64
C MET A 184 -15.53 16.69 4.90
N SER A 185 -15.07 15.57 5.44
CA SER A 185 -15.41 14.24 4.93
C SER A 185 -16.45 13.57 5.83
N ASN A 186 -17.21 12.66 5.23
CA ASN A 186 -18.32 12.00 5.89
C ASN A 186 -18.40 10.55 5.44
N ASN A 187 -18.95 9.71 6.30
CA ASN A 187 -19.43 8.37 5.94
C ASN A 187 -18.33 7.49 5.33
N ILE A 188 -17.11 7.58 5.88
CA ILE A 188 -16.04 6.59 5.62
C ILE A 188 -16.43 5.22 6.18
N HIS A 189 -17.10 5.21 7.34
CA HIS A 189 -17.86 4.06 7.78
C HIS A 189 -19.26 4.15 7.20
N GLY A 190 -19.64 3.17 6.39
CA GLY A 190 -20.89 3.23 5.62
C GLY A 190 -22.15 3.35 6.50
N ASN A 191 -22.14 2.75 7.69
CA ASN A 191 -23.25 2.79 8.64
C ASN A 191 -23.23 3.98 9.63
N GLU A 192 -22.57 5.07 9.25
CA GLU A 192 -22.52 6.36 9.97
C GLU A 192 -22.95 7.46 8.99
N TRP A 193 -24.24 7.77 8.93
CA TRP A 193 -24.86 8.45 7.79
C TRP A 193 -24.99 9.97 7.92
N GLU A 194 -25.21 10.48 9.13
CA GLU A 194 -25.78 11.81 9.38
C GLU A 194 -24.86 12.98 9.01
N GLY A 195 -23.54 12.76 8.99
CA GLY A 195 -22.58 13.74 8.49
C GLY A 195 -22.84 14.15 7.03
N THR A 196 -23.25 13.19 6.19
CA THR A 196 -23.63 13.44 4.79
C THR A 196 -24.76 14.45 4.69
N ASP A 197 -25.85 14.21 5.41
CA ASP A 197 -27.04 15.05 5.37
C ASP A 197 -26.77 16.43 5.98
N ALA A 198 -25.98 16.53 7.05
CA ALA A 198 -25.53 17.78 7.61
C ALA A 198 -24.68 18.60 6.62
N SER A 199 -23.73 17.96 5.95
CA SER A 199 -22.92 18.58 4.89
C SER A 199 -23.79 19.06 3.73
N MET A 200 -24.75 18.24 3.28
CA MET A 200 -25.66 18.62 2.18
C MET A 200 -26.58 19.80 2.55
N GLN A 201 -27.07 19.85 3.80
CA GLN A 201 -27.83 21.00 4.31
C GLN A 201 -26.97 22.28 4.37
N TYR A 202 -25.71 22.17 4.82
CA TYR A 202 -24.81 23.33 4.88
C TYR A 202 -24.41 23.83 3.49
N ILE A 203 -24.14 22.92 2.54
CA ILE A 203 -23.91 23.27 1.12
C ILE A 203 -25.12 24.03 0.56
N GLU A 204 -26.35 23.58 0.84
CA GLU A 204 -27.57 24.26 0.40
C GLU A 204 -27.70 25.67 1.03
N TRP A 205 -27.42 25.83 2.32
CA TRP A 205 -27.41 27.15 2.96
C TRP A 205 -26.37 28.07 2.32
N LEU A 206 -25.12 27.62 2.15
CA LEU A 206 -24.07 28.39 1.47
C LEU A 206 -24.43 28.76 0.03
N ALA A 207 -25.13 27.87 -0.68
CA ALA A 207 -25.55 28.08 -2.06
C ALA A 207 -26.65 29.14 -2.19
N THR A 208 -27.57 29.21 -1.21
CA THR A 208 -28.84 29.95 -1.31
C THR A 208 -28.91 31.19 -0.43
N ALA A 209 -28.14 31.26 0.65
CA ALA A 209 -28.15 32.37 1.60
C ALA A 209 -27.67 33.71 0.96
N PRO A 210 -28.14 34.86 1.48
CA PRO A 210 -27.66 36.17 1.04
C PRO A 210 -26.14 36.33 1.22
N MET A 211 -25.45 36.98 0.27
CA MET A 211 -24.02 37.27 0.37
C MET A 211 -23.64 38.17 1.56
N SER A 212 -24.60 38.85 2.19
CA SER A 212 -24.38 39.58 3.44
C SER A 212 -24.10 38.67 4.64
N GLU A 213 -24.53 37.40 4.55
CA GLU A 213 -24.40 36.39 5.60
C GLU A 213 -23.21 35.49 5.31
N VAL A 214 -23.13 34.89 4.12
CA VAL A 214 -22.09 33.91 3.76
C VAL A 214 -20.89 34.51 3.01
N GLY A 215 -20.90 35.81 2.74
CA GLY A 215 -19.94 36.40 1.81
C GLY A 215 -18.50 36.42 2.30
N SER A 216 -18.26 36.61 3.60
CA SER A 216 -16.91 36.49 4.17
C SER A 216 -16.41 35.06 4.02
N ILE A 217 -17.22 34.08 4.45
CA ILE A 217 -16.92 32.65 4.40
C ILE A 217 -16.47 32.26 2.98
N LEU A 218 -17.28 32.58 1.97
CA LEU A 218 -17.01 32.17 0.59
C LEU A 218 -15.84 32.92 -0.08
N ARG A 219 -15.53 34.15 0.34
CA ARG A 219 -14.42 34.92 -0.22
C ARG A 219 -13.08 34.55 0.41
N ASN A 220 -13.09 34.18 1.69
CA ASN A 220 -11.88 33.86 2.44
C ASN A 220 -11.51 32.38 2.32
N ASN A 221 -12.47 31.49 2.02
CA ASN A 221 -12.27 30.05 2.09
C ASN A 221 -12.66 29.34 0.79
N ARG A 222 -12.07 28.15 0.60
CA ARG A 222 -12.60 27.10 -0.27
C ARG A 222 -13.05 25.95 0.62
N LEU A 223 -14.36 25.74 0.68
CA LEU A 223 -14.95 24.67 1.46
C LEU A 223 -15.08 23.44 0.57
N TYR A 224 -14.53 22.32 1.01
CA TYR A 224 -14.57 21.04 0.35
C TYR A 224 -15.40 20.08 1.17
N PHE A 225 -16.28 19.33 0.50
CA PHE A 225 -17.08 18.29 1.13
C PHE A 225 -16.93 16.99 0.36
N SER A 226 -16.66 15.91 1.08
CA SER A 226 -16.83 14.54 0.58
C SER A 226 -18.12 13.99 1.21
N PRO A 227 -19.27 14.01 0.50
CA PRO A 227 -20.54 13.63 1.10
C PRO A 227 -20.59 12.16 1.54
N SER A 228 -19.90 11.26 0.84
CA SER A 228 -19.76 9.86 1.23
C SER A 228 -18.44 9.31 0.70
N LEU A 229 -17.61 8.79 1.61
CA LEU A 229 -16.36 8.11 1.28
C LEU A 229 -16.55 6.60 1.06
N ASN A 230 -17.58 5.98 1.67
CA ASN A 230 -17.93 4.57 1.50
C ASN A 230 -19.42 4.41 1.11
N PRO A 231 -19.78 4.73 -0.14
CA PRO A 231 -21.17 4.68 -0.60
C PRO A 231 -21.74 3.25 -0.70
N ASP A 232 -20.88 2.24 -0.81
CA ASP A 232 -21.29 0.83 -0.83
C ASP A 232 -21.77 0.43 0.57
N GLY A 233 -20.94 0.65 1.59
CA GLY A 233 -21.33 0.41 2.97
C GLY A 233 -22.49 1.29 3.43
N ARG A 234 -22.62 2.51 2.88
CA ARG A 234 -23.79 3.39 3.09
C ARG A 234 -25.08 2.73 2.67
N THR A 235 -25.06 2.16 1.46
CA THR A 235 -26.22 1.50 0.85
C THR A 235 -26.62 0.27 1.65
N ASP A 236 -25.63 -0.50 2.14
CA ASP A 236 -25.84 -1.81 2.75
C ASP A 236 -25.88 -1.82 4.29
N ALA A 237 -25.68 -0.65 4.93
CA ALA A 237 -25.54 -0.51 6.37
C ALA A 237 -24.36 -1.30 6.98
N THR A 238 -23.24 -1.37 6.26
CA THR A 238 -21.99 -1.95 6.76
C THR A 238 -20.99 -0.84 7.12
N ARG A 239 -20.14 -1.13 8.11
CA ARG A 239 -19.04 -0.23 8.47
C ARG A 239 -17.94 -0.26 7.40
N ALA A 240 -17.54 -1.47 7.02
CA ALA A 240 -16.51 -1.76 6.05
C ALA A 240 -16.93 -1.44 4.60
N THR A 241 -15.97 -1.43 3.68
CA THR A 241 -16.24 -1.40 2.22
C THR A 241 -16.85 -2.73 1.75
N ALA A 242 -17.19 -2.83 0.46
CA ALA A 242 -17.75 -4.06 -0.12
C ALA A 242 -16.79 -5.26 -0.07
N ILE A 243 -15.47 -5.03 0.07
CA ILE A 243 -14.48 -6.10 0.26
C ILE A 243 -14.23 -6.45 1.74
N GLY A 244 -14.92 -5.81 2.68
CA GLY A 244 -14.87 -6.12 4.10
C GLY A 244 -13.73 -5.46 4.89
N LEU A 245 -12.92 -4.61 4.24
CA LEU A 245 -11.92 -3.80 4.94
C LEU A 245 -12.54 -2.54 5.54
N ASP A 246 -12.09 -2.16 6.74
CA ASP A 246 -12.40 -0.85 7.32
C ASP A 246 -11.54 0.20 6.59
N PRO A 247 -12.13 1.10 5.78
CA PRO A 247 -11.35 2.07 5.01
C PRO A 247 -10.63 3.09 5.91
N ASN A 248 -11.09 3.31 7.15
CA ASN A 248 -10.40 4.13 8.13
C ASN A 248 -9.28 3.34 8.87
N ARG A 249 -8.82 2.24 8.29
CA ARG A 249 -7.63 1.46 8.69
C ARG A 249 -6.72 1.12 7.51
N ASP A 250 -7.07 1.59 6.31
CA ASP A 250 -6.45 1.19 5.05
C ASP A 250 -5.57 2.29 4.46
N LEU A 251 -5.42 3.46 5.10
CA LEU A 251 -4.74 4.63 4.52
C LEU A 251 -3.23 4.46 4.25
N ILE A 252 -2.63 3.37 4.71
CA ILE A 252 -1.24 2.99 4.40
C ILE A 252 -1.13 1.60 3.77
N THR A 253 -2.21 0.88 3.57
CA THR A 253 -2.20 -0.41 2.82
C THR A 253 -2.84 -0.24 1.46
N ASN A 254 -3.80 0.67 1.38
CA ASN A 254 -4.41 1.24 0.19
C ASN A 254 -5.02 0.21 -0.75
N GLN A 255 -5.64 -0.81 -0.16
CA GLN A 255 -6.26 -1.91 -0.86
C GLN A 255 -7.62 -1.52 -1.46
N THR A 256 -8.31 -0.57 -0.84
CA THR A 256 -9.64 -0.16 -1.28
C THR A 256 -9.58 1.04 -2.23
N PRO A 257 -10.38 1.05 -3.33
CA PRO A 257 -10.45 2.21 -4.22
C PRO A 257 -10.99 3.46 -3.51
N GLU A 258 -11.79 3.29 -2.44
CA GLU A 258 -12.28 4.37 -1.57
C GLU A 258 -11.12 5.10 -0.88
N THR A 259 -10.21 4.36 -0.25
CA THR A 259 -9.03 4.91 0.44
C THR A 259 -8.05 5.54 -0.55
N GLN A 260 -7.82 4.90 -1.69
CA GLN A 260 -7.02 5.46 -2.79
C GLN A 260 -7.59 6.81 -3.25
N SER A 261 -8.92 6.92 -3.39
CA SER A 261 -9.60 8.18 -3.70
C SER A 261 -9.44 9.23 -2.59
N PHE A 262 -9.49 8.83 -1.31
CA PHE A 262 -9.27 9.74 -0.18
C PHE A 262 -7.87 10.35 -0.23
N ILE A 263 -6.84 9.53 -0.43
CA ILE A 263 -5.44 9.99 -0.44
C ILE A 263 -5.18 11.00 -1.55
N ARG A 264 -5.59 10.70 -2.77
CA ARG A 264 -5.42 11.63 -3.89
C ARG A 264 -6.21 12.92 -3.70
N THR A 265 -7.34 12.85 -2.99
CA THR A 265 -8.12 14.03 -2.62
C THR A 265 -7.42 14.85 -1.55
N ALA A 266 -6.86 14.22 -0.51
CA ALA A 266 -6.06 14.88 0.52
C ALA A 266 -4.85 15.61 -0.07
N GLN A 267 -4.13 14.97 -0.99
CA GLN A 267 -3.01 15.54 -1.75
C GLN A 267 -3.45 16.75 -2.58
N ALA A 268 -4.52 16.60 -3.36
CA ALA A 268 -4.99 17.67 -4.25
C ALA A 268 -5.53 18.89 -3.48
N ILE A 269 -6.15 18.68 -2.32
CA ILE A 269 -6.70 19.76 -1.50
C ILE A 269 -5.59 20.44 -0.67
N GLN A 270 -4.67 19.66 -0.08
CA GLN A 270 -3.68 20.13 0.90
C GLN A 270 -4.34 21.05 1.95
N ALA A 271 -5.31 20.49 2.66
CA ALA A 271 -6.18 21.24 3.56
C ALA A 271 -5.38 21.91 4.69
N ILE A 272 -5.81 23.10 5.12
CA ILE A 272 -5.33 23.70 6.38
C ILE A 272 -6.09 23.09 7.56
N TYR A 273 -7.35 22.71 7.34
CA TYR A 273 -8.16 21.98 8.29
C TYR A 273 -8.94 20.86 7.63
N ALA A 274 -8.89 19.66 8.21
CA ALA A 274 -9.64 18.50 7.76
C ALA A 274 -10.41 17.85 8.92
N ALA A 275 -11.73 17.68 8.78
CA ALA A 275 -12.54 16.95 9.74
C ALA A 275 -13.28 15.79 9.08
N ASP A 276 -13.32 14.65 9.77
CA ASP A 276 -14.04 13.46 9.32
C ASP A 276 -15.18 13.13 10.28
N PHE A 277 -16.40 13.05 9.75
CA PHE A 277 -17.62 12.84 10.52
C PHE A 277 -17.99 11.35 10.59
N HIS A 278 -18.06 10.86 11.82
CA HIS A 278 -18.28 9.50 12.26
C HIS A 278 -19.47 9.37 13.23
N GLY A 279 -19.74 8.14 13.68
CA GLY A 279 -20.61 7.85 14.80
C GLY A 279 -20.32 6.46 15.43
N TYR A 280 -20.59 6.19 16.70
CA TYR A 280 -21.30 7.03 17.66
C TYR A 280 -20.77 6.77 19.07
N THR A 281 -20.48 7.83 19.83
CA THR A 281 -19.83 7.77 21.15
C THR A 281 -20.76 8.05 22.34
N ARG A 282 -22.09 8.02 22.15
CA ARG A 282 -23.13 8.31 23.17
C ARG A 282 -23.23 9.78 23.61
N VAL A 283 -22.20 10.58 23.36
CA VAL A 283 -22.10 12.04 23.50
C VAL A 283 -21.24 12.50 22.32
N LEU A 284 -21.45 13.73 21.83
CA LEU A 284 -20.58 14.30 20.81
C LEU A 284 -19.13 14.22 21.30
N GLN A 285 -18.25 13.66 20.49
CA GLN A 285 -16.83 13.65 20.76
C GLN A 285 -16.08 14.31 19.61
N ILE A 286 -15.15 15.20 19.94
CA ILE A 286 -14.34 15.92 18.97
C ILE A 286 -12.87 15.88 19.39
N GLU A 287 -12.00 15.46 18.48
CA GLU A 287 -10.55 15.51 18.66
C GLU A 287 -10.03 16.96 18.77
N PRO A 288 -8.85 17.21 19.39
CA PRO A 288 -7.65 16.35 19.44
C PRO A 288 -7.73 15.08 20.31
N ALA A 289 -6.96 14.07 19.93
CA ALA A 289 -6.84 12.77 20.60
C ALA A 289 -6.15 12.88 21.97
N GLY A 290 -6.27 11.84 22.79
CA GLY A 290 -5.44 11.66 23.99
C GLY A 290 -4.16 10.87 23.69
N PRO A 291 -3.33 10.60 24.69
CA PRO A 291 -2.08 9.87 24.50
C PRO A 291 -2.28 8.36 24.25
N PRO A 292 -1.29 7.69 23.63
CA PRO A 292 0.00 8.25 23.21
C PRO A 292 -0.09 8.96 21.86
N HIS A 293 0.76 9.97 21.68
CA HIS A 293 0.78 10.75 20.45
C HIS A 293 1.75 10.19 19.41
N GLY A 294 1.37 10.23 18.13
CA GLY A 294 2.28 9.83 17.06
C GLY A 294 3.55 10.69 17.01
N SER A 295 4.70 10.02 16.96
CA SER A 295 6.01 10.69 17.12
C SER A 295 6.40 11.55 15.92
N ASN A 296 5.71 11.50 14.77
CA ASN A 296 6.12 12.21 13.54
C ASN A 296 5.28 13.44 13.18
N TYR A 297 4.22 13.76 13.94
CA TYR A 297 3.43 14.98 13.72
C TYR A 297 4.12 16.21 14.33
N GLU A 298 4.03 17.36 13.66
CA GLU A 298 4.47 18.66 14.18
C GLU A 298 3.38 19.26 15.10
N PHE A 299 3.20 18.65 16.29
CA PHE A 299 2.14 19.04 17.25
C PHE A 299 2.20 20.50 17.68
N ASP A 300 3.39 21.10 17.71
CA ASP A 300 3.58 22.51 18.02
C ASP A 300 2.92 23.43 16.98
N GLN A 301 2.67 22.92 15.77
CA GLN A 301 1.97 23.65 14.71
C GLN A 301 0.46 23.39 14.68
N ILE A 302 0.00 22.18 15.08
CA ILE A 302 -1.40 21.77 14.91
C ILE A 302 -2.25 21.80 16.19
N LEU A 303 -1.69 21.39 17.34
CA LEU A 303 -2.45 21.21 18.59
C LEU A 303 -3.07 22.50 19.14
N PRO A 304 -2.37 23.66 19.13
CA PRO A 304 -2.92 24.89 19.69
C PRO A 304 -4.28 25.27 19.10
N HIS A 305 -4.40 25.26 17.78
CA HIS A 305 -5.66 25.60 17.12
C HIS A 305 -6.67 24.45 17.14
N ASN A 306 -6.24 23.19 17.08
CA ASN A 306 -7.13 22.03 17.21
C ASN A 306 -7.92 22.07 18.53
N TYR A 307 -7.23 22.27 19.65
CA TYR A 307 -7.90 22.30 20.95
C TYR A 307 -8.78 23.55 21.13
N ALA A 308 -8.34 24.72 20.66
CA ALA A 308 -9.14 25.94 20.70
C ALA A 308 -10.43 25.82 19.86
N LEU A 309 -10.36 25.16 18.69
CA LEU A 309 -11.53 24.88 17.87
C LEU A 309 -12.47 23.89 18.56
N ALA A 310 -11.95 22.82 19.16
CA ALA A 310 -12.75 21.85 19.92
C ALA A 310 -13.55 22.52 21.06
N LEU A 311 -12.93 23.47 21.78
CA LEU A 311 -13.62 24.27 22.81
C LEU A 311 -14.71 25.18 22.23
N LYS A 312 -14.51 25.75 21.03
CA LYS A 312 -15.55 26.53 20.35
C LYS A 312 -16.74 25.65 19.97
N VAL A 313 -16.48 24.47 19.42
CA VAL A 313 -17.55 23.49 19.11
C VAL A 313 -18.31 23.09 20.37
N GLU A 314 -17.60 22.79 21.47
CA GLU A 314 -18.23 22.49 22.76
C GLU A 314 -19.21 23.59 23.18
N GLN A 315 -18.74 24.84 23.17
CA GLN A 315 -19.55 25.99 23.55
C GLN A 315 -20.79 26.15 22.66
N ASP A 316 -20.60 26.14 21.34
CA ASP A 316 -21.69 26.40 20.38
C ASP A 316 -22.73 25.28 20.37
N VAL A 317 -22.32 24.01 20.50
CA VAL A 317 -23.24 22.86 20.58
C VAL A 317 -24.05 22.88 21.87
N VAL A 318 -23.44 23.26 22.99
CA VAL A 318 -24.13 23.43 24.28
C VAL A 318 -25.13 24.59 24.21
N ASP A 319 -24.73 25.73 23.64
CA ASP A 319 -25.58 26.90 23.49
C ASP A 319 -26.75 26.67 22.52
N ALA A 320 -26.54 25.86 21.48
CA ALA A 320 -27.59 25.49 20.53
C ALA A 320 -28.75 24.71 21.19
N ALA A 321 -28.50 24.07 22.34
CA ALA A 321 -29.49 23.36 23.15
C ALA A 321 -30.39 22.42 22.31
N ILE A 322 -29.76 21.65 21.41
CA ILE A 322 -30.45 20.78 20.44
C ILE A 322 -31.33 19.76 21.19
N PRO A 323 -32.65 19.73 20.93
CA PRO A 323 -33.55 18.80 21.61
C PRO A 323 -33.14 17.33 21.40
N GLY A 324 -33.02 16.57 22.49
CA GLY A 324 -32.64 15.16 22.44
C GLY A 324 -31.14 14.89 22.35
N ASN A 325 -30.31 15.93 22.27
CA ASN A 325 -28.86 15.79 22.36
C ASN A 325 -28.41 15.37 23.77
N THR A 326 -27.28 14.68 23.84
CA THR A 326 -26.64 14.25 25.08
C THR A 326 -25.39 15.07 25.36
N TYR A 327 -25.07 15.20 26.65
CA TYR A 327 -23.93 15.95 27.16
C TYR A 327 -23.16 15.12 28.17
N ARG A 328 -21.93 15.53 28.47
CA ARG A 328 -21.06 14.90 29.45
C ARG A 328 -21.03 15.73 30.72
N ASN A 329 -21.21 15.06 31.85
CA ASN A 329 -20.90 15.64 33.15
C ASN A 329 -19.40 15.50 33.41
N VAL A 330 -18.65 16.61 33.48
CA VAL A 330 -17.18 16.58 33.64
C VAL A 330 -16.71 16.17 35.02
N GLU A 331 -17.55 16.31 36.06
CA GLU A 331 -17.20 15.91 37.43
C GLU A 331 -17.36 14.40 37.67
N THR A 332 -18.36 13.79 37.03
CA THR A 332 -18.74 12.38 37.25
C THR A 332 -18.43 11.46 36.07
N GLY A 333 -18.16 12.02 34.90
CA GLY A 333 -18.03 11.30 33.63
C GLY A 333 -19.34 10.75 33.07
N ALA A 334 -20.48 11.02 33.72
CA ALA A 334 -21.78 10.53 33.30
C ALA A 334 -22.26 11.23 32.02
N ILE A 335 -22.93 10.48 31.14
CA ILE A 335 -23.65 11.06 30.01
C ILE A 335 -25.05 11.42 30.48
N VAL A 336 -25.50 12.65 30.19
CA VAL A 336 -26.75 13.24 30.63
C VAL A 336 -27.56 13.77 29.45
N ASP A 337 -28.88 13.80 29.58
CA ASP A 337 -29.79 14.20 28.49
C ASP A 337 -30.18 15.69 28.54
N ALA A 338 -29.60 16.46 29.47
CA ALA A 338 -29.85 17.89 29.62
C ALA A 338 -28.72 18.58 30.36
N VAL A 339 -28.45 19.83 29.99
CA VAL A 339 -27.56 20.74 30.71
C VAL A 339 -28.32 21.36 31.88
N THR A 340 -27.92 21.03 33.11
CA THR A 340 -28.54 21.55 34.34
C THR A 340 -27.69 22.58 35.06
N ASP A 341 -26.38 22.57 34.80
CA ASP A 341 -25.35 23.42 35.37
C ASP A 341 -24.10 23.39 34.46
N GLU A 342 -23.06 24.13 34.82
CA GLU A 342 -21.78 24.16 34.10
C GLU A 342 -21.17 22.75 33.99
N ALA A 343 -21.19 21.98 35.08
CA ALA A 343 -20.60 20.64 35.10
C ALA A 343 -21.24 19.67 34.12
N THR A 344 -22.50 19.88 33.69
CA THR A 344 -23.24 19.02 32.76
C THR A 344 -23.27 19.53 31.32
N GLY A 345 -22.66 20.69 31.04
CA GLY A 345 -22.68 21.37 29.75
C GLY A 345 -21.42 21.15 28.93
N HIS A 346 -21.05 19.89 28.67
CA HIS A 346 -19.83 19.57 27.92
C HIS A 346 -20.04 18.49 26.88
N ILE A 347 -19.17 18.49 25.88
CA ILE A 347 -18.99 17.37 24.96
C ILE A 347 -17.80 16.53 25.48
N LYS A 348 -17.37 15.52 24.72
CA LYS A 348 -16.13 14.80 25.03
C LYS A 348 -15.00 15.30 24.14
N ILE A 349 -13.92 15.79 24.74
CA ILE A 349 -12.69 16.14 24.02
C ILE A 349 -11.61 15.14 24.47
N PRO A 350 -11.21 14.15 23.65
CA PRO A 350 -10.33 13.06 24.08
C PRO A 350 -9.04 13.54 24.76
N TYR A 351 -8.39 14.57 24.23
CA TYR A 351 -7.21 15.20 24.86
C TYR A 351 -7.44 15.59 26.33
N ARG A 352 -8.62 16.11 26.66
CA ARG A 352 -9.00 16.50 28.04
C ARG A 352 -9.56 15.32 28.85
N ASP A 353 -10.30 14.42 28.20
CA ASP A 353 -11.25 13.53 28.86
C ASP A 353 -10.87 12.03 28.79
N THR A 354 -9.85 11.65 28.02
CA THR A 354 -9.46 10.25 27.76
C THR A 354 -7.96 10.04 27.94
N PRO A 355 -7.49 9.73 29.16
CA PRO A 355 -6.06 9.60 29.46
C PRO A 355 -5.41 8.31 28.89
N SER A 356 -6.16 7.45 28.19
CA SER A 356 -5.64 6.34 27.37
C SER A 356 -6.75 5.71 26.53
N GLY A 357 -6.41 5.14 25.37
CA GLY A 357 -7.32 4.33 24.55
C GLY A 357 -8.18 5.12 23.54
N TRP A 358 -7.85 6.38 23.28
CA TRP A 358 -8.30 7.14 22.11
C TRP A 358 -7.13 7.99 21.61
N ASP A 359 -6.26 7.35 20.85
CA ASP A 359 -4.96 7.88 20.44
C ASP A 359 -4.88 8.21 18.96
N ASP A 360 -3.93 9.05 18.61
CA ASP A 360 -3.60 9.44 17.23
C ASP A 360 -2.28 8.81 16.76
N PHE A 361 -1.81 7.76 17.43
CA PHE A 361 -0.49 7.19 17.20
C PHE A 361 -0.28 6.69 15.76
N PRO A 362 -1.17 5.88 15.16
CA PRO A 362 -0.97 5.38 13.81
C PRO A 362 -1.40 6.37 12.70
N PRO A 363 -0.71 6.38 11.55
CA PRO A 363 -1.00 7.24 10.40
C PRO A 363 -2.15 6.70 9.52
N ILE A 364 -2.97 5.80 10.04
CA ILE A 364 -3.91 4.97 9.25
C ILE A 364 -5.34 5.50 9.26
N PHE A 365 -5.61 6.53 10.05
CA PHE A 365 -6.92 7.18 10.17
C PHE A 365 -6.95 8.45 9.29
N THR A 366 -8.12 8.83 8.79
CA THR A 366 -8.30 9.97 7.87
C THR A 366 -7.73 11.26 8.41
N ALA A 367 -8.05 11.59 9.66
CA ALA A 367 -7.56 12.78 10.34
C ALA A 367 -6.03 12.74 10.52
N GLN A 368 -5.48 11.60 10.91
CA GLN A 368 -4.04 11.42 11.14
C GLN A 368 -3.25 11.46 9.82
N TYR A 369 -3.75 10.84 8.76
CA TYR A 369 -3.15 10.91 7.42
C TYR A 369 -3.10 12.35 6.91
N ALA A 370 -4.20 13.10 7.03
CA ALA A 370 -4.26 14.49 6.59
C ALA A 370 -3.32 15.42 7.39
N ALA A 371 -3.02 15.10 8.65
CA ALA A 371 -2.10 15.89 9.47
C ALA A 371 -0.67 15.94 8.90
N PHE A 372 -0.23 14.91 8.17
CA PHE A 372 1.09 14.92 7.51
C PHE A 372 1.22 15.94 6.37
N TYR A 373 0.09 16.43 5.85
CA TYR A 373 0.05 17.53 4.89
C TYR A 373 -0.04 18.91 5.59
N GLY A 374 0.33 18.96 6.88
CA GLY A 374 0.33 20.16 7.71
C GLY A 374 -1.06 20.67 8.05
N ALA A 375 -2.09 19.83 7.95
CA ALA A 375 -3.44 20.15 8.35
C ALA A 375 -3.60 20.04 9.87
N ALA A 376 -4.36 20.95 10.46
CA ALA A 376 -5.02 20.72 11.74
C ALA A 376 -6.21 19.77 11.50
N THR A 377 -6.35 18.70 12.29
CA THR A 377 -7.31 17.64 11.98
C THR A 377 -8.18 17.20 13.15
N THR A 378 -9.32 16.61 12.83
CA THR A 378 -10.31 16.22 13.83
C THR A 378 -11.20 15.06 13.36
N THR A 379 -11.24 13.99 14.14
CA THR A 379 -12.37 13.03 14.11
C THR A 379 -13.56 13.59 14.90
N VAL A 380 -14.75 13.57 14.30
CA VAL A 380 -16.03 13.93 14.95
C VAL A 380 -16.89 12.68 15.12
N GLU A 381 -17.22 12.32 16.35
CA GLU A 381 -18.08 11.17 16.66
C GLU A 381 -19.44 11.63 17.19
N LEU A 382 -20.50 11.32 16.44
CA LEU A 382 -21.86 11.80 16.75
C LEU A 382 -22.47 11.13 18.00
N PRO A 383 -23.37 11.82 18.72
CA PRO A 383 -23.81 11.39 20.04
C PRO A 383 -24.67 10.12 20.02
N LEU A 384 -25.76 10.06 19.25
CA LEU A 384 -26.77 9.01 19.46
C LEU A 384 -26.45 7.74 18.66
N THR A 385 -26.30 6.62 19.37
CA THR A 385 -26.03 5.30 18.74
C THR A 385 -27.18 4.82 17.85
N ARG A 386 -26.93 3.81 17.01
CA ARG A 386 -27.95 3.13 16.17
C ARG A 386 -29.00 2.30 16.93
N GLY A 387 -29.01 2.36 18.26
CA GLY A 387 -29.97 1.60 19.09
C GLY A 387 -29.66 0.11 19.18
N ALA A 388 -30.64 -0.68 19.64
CA ALA A 388 -30.46 -2.12 19.91
C ALA A 388 -30.26 -2.98 18.65
N SER A 389 -30.61 -2.46 17.47
CA SER A 389 -30.46 -3.12 16.16
C SER A 389 -29.03 -3.11 15.63
N GLY A 390 -28.13 -2.27 16.16
CA GLY A 390 -26.69 -2.26 15.88
C GLY A 390 -26.26 -1.84 14.46
N GLY A 391 -27.08 -2.12 13.45
CA GLY A 391 -26.80 -1.87 12.04
C GLY A 391 -27.54 -0.70 11.41
N ARG A 392 -28.72 -0.27 11.89
CA ARG A 392 -29.53 0.82 11.28
C ARG A 392 -29.97 1.84 12.31
N GLN A 393 -29.96 3.12 11.93
CA GLN A 393 -30.38 4.25 12.76
C GLN A 393 -31.91 4.42 12.76
N THR A 394 -32.48 5.09 13.78
CA THR A 394 -33.91 5.48 13.77
C THR A 394 -34.08 6.93 13.29
N PRO A 395 -35.21 7.30 12.65
CA PRO A 395 -35.43 8.66 12.18
C PRO A 395 -35.27 9.73 13.28
N GLU A 396 -35.78 9.46 14.49
CA GLU A 396 -35.71 10.43 15.60
C GLU A 396 -34.27 10.69 16.06
N ARG A 397 -33.42 9.66 16.02
CA ARG A 397 -32.00 9.80 16.39
C ARG A 397 -31.20 10.45 15.27
N ALA A 398 -31.52 10.11 14.03
CA ALA A 398 -30.90 10.70 12.85
C ALA A 398 -31.16 12.22 12.77
N GLU A 399 -32.37 12.68 13.12
CA GLU A 399 -32.69 14.11 13.19
C GLU A 399 -31.77 14.84 14.19
N VAL A 400 -31.60 14.31 15.39
CA VAL A 400 -30.73 14.90 16.42
C VAL A 400 -29.26 14.88 15.98
N ASN A 401 -28.76 13.73 15.53
CA ASN A 401 -27.37 13.60 15.09
C ASN A 401 -27.05 14.51 13.90
N THR A 402 -27.98 14.66 12.96
CA THR A 402 -27.83 15.57 11.82
C THR A 402 -27.78 17.04 12.28
N ALA A 403 -28.64 17.43 13.23
CA ALA A 403 -28.60 18.78 13.81
C ALA A 403 -27.29 19.05 14.57
N VAL A 404 -26.80 18.08 15.35
CA VAL A 404 -25.51 18.19 16.06
C VAL A 404 -24.35 18.27 15.06
N ALA A 405 -24.35 17.44 14.02
CA ALA A 405 -23.35 17.48 12.96
C ALA A 405 -23.34 18.83 12.23
N TYR A 406 -24.52 19.39 11.91
CA TYR A 406 -24.65 20.70 11.27
C TYR A 406 -24.07 21.82 12.15
N GLN A 407 -24.44 21.87 13.43
CA GLN A 407 -23.90 22.87 14.36
C GLN A 407 -22.39 22.75 14.50
N THR A 408 -21.88 21.52 14.59
CA THR A 408 -20.44 21.24 14.67
C THR A 408 -19.70 21.78 13.44
N LEU A 409 -20.22 21.50 12.24
CA LEU A 409 -19.67 21.96 10.98
C LEU A 409 -19.67 23.50 10.89
N GLU A 410 -20.78 24.14 11.25
CA GLU A 410 -20.88 25.60 11.29
C GLU A 410 -19.82 26.22 12.22
N SER A 411 -19.68 25.68 13.44
CA SER A 411 -18.69 26.13 14.43
C SER A 411 -17.25 26.00 13.93
N MET A 412 -16.93 24.91 13.23
CA MET A 412 -15.60 24.72 12.60
C MET A 412 -15.32 25.78 11.53
N VAL A 413 -16.27 25.99 10.61
CA VAL A 413 -16.13 26.98 9.54
C VAL A 413 -16.05 28.40 10.09
N ASP A 414 -16.81 28.71 11.14
CA ASP A 414 -16.76 30.00 11.82
C ASP A 414 -15.39 30.28 12.45
N TYR A 415 -14.79 29.29 13.11
CA TYR A 415 -13.43 29.42 13.65
C TYR A 415 -12.41 29.72 12.56
N LEU A 416 -12.49 28.97 11.45
CA LEU A 416 -11.54 29.08 10.34
C LEU A 416 -11.78 30.31 9.46
N ASN A 417 -12.96 30.93 9.52
CA ASN A 417 -13.24 32.19 8.87
C ASN A 417 -12.70 33.40 9.65
N ASP A 418 -12.21 33.22 10.88
CA ASP A 418 -11.44 34.25 11.58
C ASP A 418 -10.06 34.44 10.92
N PRO A 419 -9.72 35.67 10.47
CA PRO A 419 -8.50 35.90 9.71
C PRO A 419 -7.22 35.75 10.53
N VAL A 420 -7.26 35.82 11.86
CA VAL A 420 -6.09 35.60 12.71
C VAL A 420 -5.83 34.11 12.84
N ALA A 421 -6.85 33.33 13.21
CA ALA A 421 -6.73 31.88 13.30
C ALA A 421 -6.31 31.26 11.96
N ALA A 422 -6.96 31.63 10.85
CA ALA A 422 -6.61 31.15 9.52
C ALA A 422 -5.16 31.49 9.13
N ARG A 423 -4.69 32.69 9.51
CA ARG A 423 -3.34 33.15 9.23
C ARG A 423 -2.29 32.36 9.99
N GLU A 424 -2.48 32.18 11.29
CA GLU A 424 -1.57 31.42 12.16
C GLU A 424 -1.50 29.95 11.72
N MET A 425 -2.63 29.33 11.36
CA MET A 425 -2.67 27.95 10.86
C MET A 425 -1.98 27.81 9.49
N LEU A 426 -2.13 28.78 8.57
CA LEU A 426 -1.38 28.79 7.30
C LEU A 426 0.13 28.92 7.53
N GLU A 427 0.55 29.79 8.45
CA GLU A 427 1.96 29.91 8.83
C GLU A 427 2.50 28.59 9.40
N GLY A 428 1.70 27.90 10.22
CA GLY A 428 2.06 26.59 10.76
C GLY A 428 2.25 25.51 9.69
N GLN A 429 1.33 25.43 8.71
CA GLN A 429 1.47 24.50 7.58
C GLN A 429 2.75 24.79 6.76
N ILE A 430 3.04 26.07 6.47
CA ILE A 430 4.27 26.47 5.79
C ILE A 430 5.50 26.05 6.62
N GLU A 431 5.47 26.26 7.93
CA GLU A 431 6.58 25.91 8.83
C GLU A 431 6.83 24.40 8.87
N THR A 432 5.79 23.57 8.92
CA THR A 432 5.91 22.10 8.83
C THR A 432 6.72 21.68 7.61
N PHE A 433 6.35 22.15 6.41
CA PHE A 433 7.08 21.82 5.18
C PHE A 433 8.48 22.46 5.15
N ARG A 434 8.63 23.69 5.65
CA ARG A 434 9.92 24.39 5.69
C ARG A 434 10.95 23.63 6.51
N ARG A 435 10.57 23.15 7.70
CA ARG A 435 11.47 22.33 8.54
C ARG A 435 11.89 21.10 7.76
N GLY A 436 10.93 20.43 7.10
CA GLY A 436 11.14 19.27 6.25
C GLY A 436 12.24 19.44 5.22
N VAL A 437 12.04 20.39 4.30
CA VAL A 437 12.98 20.73 3.22
C VAL A 437 14.33 21.20 3.76
N ALA A 438 14.36 21.89 4.90
CA ALA A 438 15.60 22.35 5.52
C ALA A 438 16.40 21.22 6.22
N GLY A 439 15.82 20.03 6.40
CA GLY A 439 16.45 18.94 7.14
C GLY A 439 16.64 19.24 8.62
N GLU A 440 15.75 20.05 9.21
CA GLU A 440 15.83 20.36 10.63
C GLU A 440 15.42 19.16 11.49
N PRO A 441 16.07 18.93 12.65
CA PRO A 441 15.61 17.93 13.60
C PRO A 441 14.14 18.13 13.97
N LYS A 442 13.43 17.03 14.22
CA LYS A 442 12.04 17.09 14.66
C LYS A 442 11.96 17.66 16.08
N VAL A 443 11.05 18.61 16.30
CA VAL A 443 10.73 19.12 17.65
C VAL A 443 9.78 18.13 18.31
N ALA A 444 10.25 17.40 19.33
CA ALA A 444 9.37 16.59 20.19
C ALA A 444 8.82 17.48 21.31
N LEU A 445 7.50 17.59 21.42
CA LEU A 445 6.88 18.30 22.54
C LEU A 445 7.00 17.49 23.83
N THR A 446 7.41 18.15 24.89
CA THR A 446 7.48 17.58 26.24
C THR A 446 7.05 18.63 27.26
N SER A 447 6.75 18.16 28.47
CA SER A 447 6.43 19.00 29.63
C SER A 447 7.47 20.11 29.89
N GLU A 448 8.70 19.98 29.38
CA GLU A 448 9.77 20.97 29.53
C GLU A 448 9.70 22.13 28.51
N ASN A 449 9.12 21.93 27.33
CA ASN A 449 9.18 22.90 26.23
C ASN A 449 7.82 23.46 25.75
N ILE A 450 6.70 22.86 26.17
CA ILE A 450 5.35 23.31 25.77
C ILE A 450 5.04 24.76 26.12
N ALA A 451 5.71 25.33 27.14
CA ALA A 451 5.51 26.71 27.55
C ALA A 451 5.85 27.72 26.43
N ASP A 452 6.81 27.38 25.57
CA ASP A 452 7.34 28.24 24.50
C ASP A 452 6.57 28.11 23.18
N VAL A 453 5.62 27.17 23.07
CA VAL A 453 4.82 26.97 21.85
C VAL A 453 3.90 28.19 21.61
N PRO A 454 3.91 28.83 20.43
CA PRO A 454 3.05 29.97 20.15
C PRO A 454 1.59 29.56 19.89
N GLY A 455 0.69 30.55 19.86
CA GLY A 455 -0.74 30.35 19.55
C GLY A 455 -1.62 30.21 20.78
N PRO A 456 -2.84 29.66 20.63
CA PRO A 456 -3.76 29.44 21.75
C PRO A 456 -3.17 28.55 22.85
N ASP A 457 -3.34 28.94 24.12
CA ASP A 457 -2.68 28.34 25.28
C ASP A 457 -3.54 27.34 26.07
N GLN A 458 -4.83 27.19 25.75
CA GLN A 458 -5.80 26.46 26.58
C GLN A 458 -5.44 24.98 26.82
N TRP A 459 -4.68 24.37 25.90
CA TRP A 459 -4.26 22.96 25.97
C TRP A 459 -3.10 22.74 26.96
N LYS A 460 -2.21 23.72 27.13
CA LYS A 460 -0.94 23.55 27.87
C LYS A 460 -1.13 23.15 29.34
N ALA A 461 -2.23 23.57 29.95
CA ALA A 461 -2.53 23.25 31.35
C ALA A 461 -2.96 21.79 31.56
N LEU A 462 -3.31 21.08 30.48
CA LEU A 462 -3.71 19.68 30.50
C LEU A 462 -2.57 18.73 30.17
N TRP A 463 -1.51 19.22 29.53
CA TRP A 463 -0.37 18.41 29.13
C TRP A 463 0.31 17.73 30.33
N ASP A 464 0.51 16.42 30.23
CA ASP A 464 1.27 15.65 31.19
C ASP A 464 2.31 14.72 30.54
N VAL A 465 3.00 13.91 31.36
CA VAL A 465 4.09 13.04 30.91
C VAL A 465 3.65 11.94 29.95
N ALA A 466 2.36 11.58 29.92
CA ALA A 466 1.83 10.63 28.95
C ALA A 466 1.70 11.27 27.55
N ASP A 467 1.56 12.59 27.48
CA ASP A 467 1.48 13.35 26.23
C ASP A 467 2.87 13.62 25.62
N ASP A 468 3.95 13.58 26.42
CA ASP A 468 5.32 13.80 25.96
C ASP A 468 5.63 12.94 24.72
N GLN A 469 6.00 13.56 23.59
CA GLN A 469 6.31 12.83 22.36
C GLN A 469 7.67 12.14 22.46
N GLU A 470 7.79 10.95 21.87
CA GLU A 470 9.09 10.29 21.79
C GLU A 470 10.06 11.09 20.90
N PRO A 471 11.35 11.17 21.26
CA PRO A 471 12.34 11.85 20.43
C PRO A 471 12.60 11.07 19.15
N VAL A 472 12.34 11.68 18.00
CA VAL A 472 12.61 11.05 16.68
C VAL A 472 14.02 11.37 16.20
N SER A 473 14.79 10.33 15.92
CA SER A 473 16.09 10.43 15.24
C SER A 473 15.91 10.20 13.74
N LEU A 474 15.75 11.29 12.99
CA LEU A 474 15.60 11.27 11.54
C LEU A 474 16.94 10.91 10.86
N PRO A 475 16.97 9.95 9.91
CA PRO A 475 18.16 9.67 9.15
C PRO A 475 18.44 10.75 8.10
N ARG A 476 19.60 10.69 7.45
CA ARG A 476 19.81 11.48 6.23
C ARG A 476 18.91 10.97 5.12
N ALA A 477 18.88 9.66 4.96
CA ALA A 477 18.05 8.99 3.97
C ALA A 477 17.73 7.56 4.40
N TYR A 478 16.67 7.01 3.81
CA TYR A 478 16.49 5.57 3.68
C TYR A 478 16.98 5.14 2.30
N VAL A 479 17.77 4.07 2.23
CA VAL A 479 18.30 3.52 0.98
C VAL A 479 17.69 2.14 0.74
N ILE A 480 17.09 1.96 -0.44
CA ILE A 480 16.59 0.66 -0.89
C ILE A 480 17.63 0.14 -1.91
N PRO A 481 18.53 -0.79 -1.51
CA PRO A 481 19.56 -1.30 -2.40
C PRO A 481 18.95 -2.05 -3.59
N VAL A 482 19.75 -2.17 -4.65
CA VAL A 482 19.49 -3.00 -5.83
C VAL A 482 20.58 -4.06 -5.97
N GLY A 483 20.29 -5.14 -6.70
CA GLY A 483 21.21 -6.27 -6.86
C GLY A 483 21.25 -7.18 -5.64
N ASP A 484 22.38 -7.87 -5.44
CA ASP A 484 22.52 -8.98 -4.46
C ASP A 484 22.23 -8.60 -3.00
N ASP A 485 22.33 -7.32 -2.63
CA ASP A 485 22.02 -6.83 -1.26
C ASP A 485 20.50 -6.65 -1.03
N GLN A 486 19.67 -6.83 -2.05
CA GLN A 486 18.22 -6.73 -1.98
C GLN A 486 17.58 -8.11 -1.82
N ARG A 487 16.80 -8.32 -0.74
CA ARG A 487 16.10 -9.59 -0.48
C ARG A 487 15.07 -9.91 -1.58
N SER A 488 14.31 -8.91 -2.01
CA SER A 488 13.27 -9.06 -3.03
C SER A 488 13.21 -7.81 -3.89
N ALA A 489 13.57 -7.95 -5.17
CA ALA A 489 13.54 -6.83 -6.11
C ALA A 489 12.10 -6.35 -6.36
N SER A 490 11.13 -7.27 -6.42
CA SER A 490 9.74 -6.95 -6.70
C SER A 490 8.99 -6.33 -5.52
N ASP A 491 9.32 -6.74 -4.28
CA ASP A 491 8.83 -6.04 -3.09
C ASP A 491 9.48 -4.66 -2.96
N ALA A 492 10.75 -4.50 -3.35
CA ALA A 492 11.43 -3.21 -3.37
C ALA A 492 10.79 -2.22 -4.37
N THR A 493 10.40 -2.67 -5.57
CA THR A 493 9.66 -1.83 -6.51
C THR A 493 8.25 -1.52 -6.02
N SER A 494 7.54 -2.51 -5.45
CA SER A 494 6.22 -2.30 -4.85
C SER A 494 6.26 -1.29 -3.70
N LEU A 495 7.31 -1.33 -2.87
CA LEU A 495 7.55 -0.33 -1.83
C LEU A 495 7.77 1.07 -2.42
N VAL A 496 8.57 1.20 -3.49
CA VAL A 496 8.79 2.49 -4.15
C VAL A 496 7.50 3.04 -4.74
N GLU A 497 6.69 2.21 -5.41
CA GLU A 497 5.37 2.61 -5.92
C GLU A 497 4.46 3.11 -4.80
N GLN A 498 4.47 2.43 -3.66
CA GLN A 498 3.71 2.83 -2.49
C GLN A 498 4.17 4.16 -1.90
N LEU A 499 5.49 4.42 -1.84
CA LEU A 499 6.02 5.70 -1.39
C LEU A 499 5.62 6.83 -2.34
N LEU A 500 5.72 6.60 -3.65
CA LEU A 500 5.33 7.58 -4.68
C LEU A 500 3.81 7.87 -4.64
N LEU A 501 2.98 6.87 -4.36
CA LEU A 501 1.54 7.05 -4.16
C LEU A 501 1.24 8.06 -3.04
N HIS A 502 2.07 8.12 -2.00
CA HIS A 502 1.94 9.07 -0.90
C HIS A 502 2.66 10.41 -1.14
N GLU A 503 3.12 10.70 -2.37
CA GLU A 503 3.94 11.86 -2.75
C GLU A 503 5.28 11.95 -1.98
N ILE A 504 5.78 10.84 -1.43
CA ILE A 504 7.13 10.79 -0.86
C ILE A 504 8.13 10.84 -2.00
N GLU A 505 9.08 11.76 -1.92
CA GLU A 505 10.09 11.97 -2.94
C GLU A 505 11.13 10.84 -2.87
N VAL A 506 11.30 10.16 -4.01
CA VAL A 506 12.28 9.09 -4.21
C VAL A 506 13.19 9.46 -5.39
N GLY A 507 14.48 9.21 -5.27
CA GLY A 507 15.42 9.27 -6.39
C GLY A 507 16.34 8.07 -6.42
N THR A 508 17.11 7.88 -7.50
CA THR A 508 18.12 6.82 -7.61
C THR A 508 19.52 7.39 -7.53
N LEU A 509 20.46 6.67 -6.92
CA LEU A 509 21.88 7.04 -6.95
C LEU A 509 22.45 7.04 -8.37
N ASP A 510 23.11 8.12 -8.77
CA ASP A 510 23.71 8.23 -10.11
C ASP A 510 25.02 7.43 -10.26
N ALA A 511 25.62 7.01 -9.15
CA ALA A 511 26.88 6.25 -9.10
C ALA A 511 26.96 5.44 -7.80
N ASP A 512 27.81 4.40 -7.81
CA ASP A 512 28.13 3.61 -6.61
C ASP A 512 28.57 4.55 -5.48
N THR A 513 27.94 4.41 -4.32
CA THR A 513 28.12 5.33 -3.19
C THR A 513 28.39 4.56 -1.91
N THR A 514 29.51 4.85 -1.26
CA THR A 514 29.86 4.23 0.02
C THR A 514 29.50 5.14 1.19
N VAL A 515 28.64 4.66 2.10
CA VAL A 515 28.24 5.36 3.33
C VAL A 515 28.29 4.41 4.50
N GLY A 516 28.92 4.82 5.61
CA GLY A 516 29.01 3.98 6.81
C GLY A 516 29.79 2.66 6.65
N GLY A 517 30.47 2.45 5.52
CA GLY A 517 31.17 1.20 5.19
C GLY A 517 30.41 0.27 4.23
N THR A 518 29.11 0.53 4.00
CA THR A 518 28.28 -0.14 2.99
C THR A 518 28.40 0.60 1.66
N THR A 519 28.49 -0.14 0.55
CA THR A 519 28.52 0.45 -0.79
C THR A 519 27.24 0.11 -1.52
N TYR A 520 26.45 1.13 -1.81
CA TYR A 520 25.20 1.00 -2.55
C TYR A 520 25.49 1.16 -4.05
N PRO A 521 25.07 0.22 -4.90
CA PRO A 521 25.22 0.34 -6.35
C PRO A 521 24.48 1.55 -6.93
N ALA A 522 24.98 2.08 -8.05
CA ALA A 522 24.20 3.00 -8.88
C ALA A 522 22.83 2.39 -9.21
N GLY A 523 21.78 3.21 -9.17
CA GLY A 523 20.39 2.76 -9.33
C GLY A 523 19.66 2.42 -8.02
N SER A 524 20.36 2.28 -6.88
CA SER A 524 19.70 2.13 -5.58
C SER A 524 18.80 3.33 -5.29
N TYR A 525 17.60 3.09 -4.76
CA TYR A 525 16.67 4.17 -4.43
C TYR A 525 17.09 4.86 -3.13
N VAL A 526 16.79 6.14 -3.05
CA VAL A 526 17.08 7.03 -1.94
C VAL A 526 15.83 7.84 -1.63
N VAL A 527 15.32 7.67 -0.42
CA VAL A 527 14.33 8.56 0.18
C VAL A 527 15.10 9.58 1.01
N ASP A 528 15.38 10.75 0.43
CA ASP A 528 16.10 11.83 1.13
C ASP A 528 15.17 12.50 2.13
N MET A 529 15.55 12.59 3.41
CA MET A 529 14.70 13.18 4.44
C MET A 529 14.61 14.72 4.36
N HIS A 530 15.32 15.36 3.42
CA HIS A 530 15.23 16.79 3.09
C HIS A 530 14.08 17.07 2.12
N GLN A 531 12.86 16.69 2.51
CA GLN A 531 11.66 16.78 1.69
C GLN A 531 10.45 17.23 2.53
N PRO A 532 9.39 17.82 1.93
CA PRO A 532 8.25 18.36 2.68
C PRO A 532 7.49 17.30 3.48
N LEU A 533 7.40 16.06 2.97
CA LEU A 533 6.65 14.96 3.60
C LEU A 533 7.53 14.03 4.44
N ARG A 534 8.68 14.51 4.94
CA ARG A 534 9.59 13.71 5.78
C ARG A 534 8.95 13.05 7.00
N GLY A 535 7.89 13.65 7.56
CA GLY A 535 7.18 13.10 8.72
C GLY A 535 6.41 11.84 8.33
N LEU A 536 5.73 11.86 7.19
CA LEU A 536 5.04 10.68 6.65
C LEU A 536 6.05 9.63 6.21
N ALA A 537 7.12 10.03 5.51
CA ALA A 537 8.18 9.11 5.09
C ALA A 537 8.81 8.38 6.27
N ASN A 538 9.20 9.10 7.33
CA ASN A 538 9.75 8.48 8.54
C ASN A 538 8.68 7.65 9.27
N SER A 539 7.42 8.10 9.30
CA SER A 539 6.34 7.30 9.89
C SER A 539 6.20 5.96 9.21
N LEU A 540 6.32 5.88 7.87
CA LEU A 540 6.16 4.64 7.11
C LEU A 540 7.42 3.76 7.07
N LEU A 541 8.62 4.35 7.16
CA LEU A 541 9.90 3.63 6.97
C LEU A 541 10.71 3.44 8.26
N ASP A 542 10.41 4.14 9.35
CA ASP A 542 11.09 3.90 10.61
C ASP A 542 10.50 2.68 11.33
N LEU A 543 11.31 1.99 12.13
CA LEU A 543 10.84 0.87 12.96
C LEU A 543 9.72 1.30 13.91
N GLY A 544 9.80 2.54 14.42
CA GLY A 544 8.93 3.05 15.47
C GLY A 544 9.47 2.75 16.87
N ASP A 545 8.66 3.10 17.88
CA ASP A 545 9.01 3.02 19.30
C ASP A 545 8.29 1.85 20.00
N ASP A 546 8.90 1.28 21.03
CA ASP A 546 8.19 0.45 22.02
C ASP A 546 7.51 1.37 23.05
N ILE A 547 6.19 1.50 22.94
CA ILE A 547 5.36 2.35 23.79
C ILE A 547 4.62 1.55 24.88
N SER A 548 5.02 0.30 25.15
CA SER A 548 4.35 -0.60 26.08
C SER A 548 4.26 -0.07 27.52
N GLU A 549 5.31 0.64 27.96
CA GLU A 549 5.38 1.24 29.30
C GLU A 549 4.78 2.64 29.38
N LYS A 550 4.49 3.27 28.23
CA LYS A 550 3.94 4.63 28.16
C LYS A 550 2.45 4.67 28.48
N VAL A 551 1.70 3.71 27.93
CA VAL A 551 0.24 3.65 28.09
C VAL A 551 -0.23 2.24 28.43
N PRO A 552 -1.33 2.10 29.19
CA PRO A 552 -1.85 0.78 29.55
C PRO A 552 -2.47 0.03 28.37
N THR A 553 -2.91 0.73 27.33
CA THR A 553 -3.58 0.16 26.15
C THR A 553 -3.49 1.12 24.98
N MET A 554 -3.51 0.56 23.78
CA MET A 554 -3.72 1.27 22.52
C MET A 554 -5.16 1.17 22.07
N TYR A 555 -5.58 2.10 21.21
CA TYR A 555 -6.86 2.08 20.51
C TYR A 555 -6.85 1.10 19.32
N ASP A 556 -5.79 1.06 18.53
CA ASP A 556 -5.59 0.13 17.40
C ASP A 556 -4.11 -0.28 17.27
N VAL A 557 -3.63 -0.48 16.04
CA VAL A 557 -2.24 -0.79 15.71
C VAL A 557 -1.26 0.30 16.14
N SER A 558 -0.09 -0.11 16.63
CA SER A 558 0.99 0.75 17.10
C SER A 558 2.33 0.55 16.39
N ALA A 559 2.41 -0.29 15.36
CA ALA A 559 3.56 -0.35 14.45
C ALA A 559 3.13 -0.83 13.05
N TRP A 560 3.79 -0.34 12.00
CA TRP A 560 3.37 -0.57 10.60
C TRP A 560 4.51 -0.41 9.58
N SER A 561 5.75 -0.49 10.02
CA SER A 561 6.91 -0.10 9.22
C SER A 561 7.05 -0.89 7.92
N TYR A 562 7.04 -0.21 6.78
CA TYR A 562 7.24 -0.85 5.48
C TYR A 562 8.63 -1.47 5.34
N SER A 563 9.67 -0.81 5.83
CA SER A 563 11.05 -1.33 5.73
C SER A 563 11.25 -2.66 6.49
N TYR A 564 10.40 -2.93 7.49
CA TYR A 564 10.49 -4.15 8.30
C TYR A 564 9.45 -5.21 7.91
N LEU A 565 8.35 -4.81 7.26
CA LEU A 565 7.20 -5.70 7.04
C LEU A 565 6.86 -5.94 5.56
N TRP A 566 7.37 -5.12 4.64
CA TRP A 566 7.03 -5.22 3.22
C TRP A 566 7.99 -6.08 2.42
N GLY A 567 8.98 -6.70 3.05
CA GLY A 567 9.86 -7.67 2.40
C GLY A 567 11.01 -7.06 1.59
N ALA A 568 11.07 -5.75 1.39
CA ALA A 568 12.26 -5.11 0.81
C ALA A 568 13.37 -4.94 1.87
N SER A 569 14.63 -5.15 1.49
CA SER A 569 15.78 -4.64 2.26
C SER A 569 15.76 -3.11 2.19
N VAL A 570 15.85 -2.44 3.34
CA VAL A 570 15.91 -0.98 3.43
C VAL A 570 16.87 -0.57 4.54
N ASP A 571 17.86 0.24 4.21
CA ASP A 571 18.87 0.72 5.14
C ASP A 571 18.58 2.15 5.60
N LYS A 572 18.61 2.36 6.92
CA LYS A 572 18.58 3.69 7.54
C LYS A 572 20.00 4.28 7.57
N VAL A 573 20.24 5.36 6.83
CA VAL A 573 21.60 5.89 6.60
C VAL A 573 21.79 7.30 7.17
N GLY A 574 22.81 7.46 8.03
CA GLY A 574 23.26 8.75 8.56
C GLY A 574 22.25 9.44 9.49
N SER A 575 22.49 10.73 9.74
CA SER A 575 21.60 11.65 10.46
C SER A 575 21.08 12.73 9.53
N VAL A 576 19.86 13.25 9.74
CA VAL A 576 19.26 14.30 8.88
C VAL A 576 20.16 15.54 8.72
N THR A 577 21.06 15.81 9.68
CA THR A 577 22.02 16.92 9.62
C THR A 577 23.27 16.65 8.79
N ASP A 578 23.47 15.42 8.33
CA ASP A 578 24.63 15.03 7.52
C ASP A 578 24.49 15.54 6.07
N ALA A 579 25.61 15.48 5.33
CA ALA A 579 25.63 15.80 3.92
C ALA A 579 24.83 14.76 3.10
N ALA A 580 24.31 15.19 1.94
CA ALA A 580 23.65 14.28 0.99
C ALA A 580 24.56 13.12 0.59
N LEU A 581 23.96 11.95 0.36
CA LEU A 581 24.68 10.70 0.05
C LEU A 581 25.43 10.81 -1.28
N GLY A 582 24.91 11.57 -2.24
CA GLY A 582 25.49 11.73 -3.55
C GLY A 582 24.55 12.49 -4.48
N ALA A 583 24.85 12.48 -5.77
CA ALA A 583 23.89 12.93 -6.78
C ALA A 583 22.80 11.87 -6.95
N THR A 584 21.55 12.31 -6.92
CA THR A 584 20.38 11.47 -7.15
C THR A 584 19.54 12.02 -8.30
N THR A 585 18.93 11.12 -9.04
CA THR A 585 17.94 11.44 -10.08
C THR A 585 16.54 11.10 -9.56
N PRO A 586 15.62 12.08 -9.42
CA PRO A 586 14.24 11.81 -9.00
C PRO A 586 13.53 10.82 -9.91
N VAL A 587 12.72 9.94 -9.34
CA VAL A 587 11.90 8.98 -10.08
C VAL A 587 10.42 9.30 -9.95
N GLY A 588 9.65 9.08 -11.02
CA GLY A 588 8.18 9.20 -11.02
C GLY A 588 7.45 7.87 -11.10
N ALA A 589 8.19 6.76 -11.22
CA ALA A 589 7.72 5.38 -11.21
C ALA A 589 8.88 4.51 -10.72
N ALA A 590 8.58 3.34 -10.17
CA ALA A 590 9.62 2.35 -9.87
C ALA A 590 10.31 1.86 -11.16
N THR A 591 11.50 1.30 -11.01
CA THR A 591 12.26 0.68 -12.09
C THR A 591 11.50 -0.53 -12.60
N ASP A 592 11.30 -0.58 -13.91
CA ASP A 592 10.77 -1.75 -14.60
C ASP A 592 11.81 -2.88 -14.53
N LEU A 593 11.48 -3.98 -13.84
CA LEU A 593 12.35 -5.14 -13.69
C LEU A 593 12.25 -6.11 -14.87
N THR A 594 11.33 -5.91 -15.82
CA THR A 594 11.12 -6.85 -16.93
C THR A 594 12.42 -7.07 -17.70
N SER A 595 12.88 -8.32 -17.67
CA SER A 595 13.99 -8.82 -18.47
C SER A 595 13.62 -10.21 -18.98
N VAL A 596 13.91 -10.49 -20.25
CA VAL A 596 13.65 -11.79 -20.87
C VAL A 596 14.86 -12.16 -21.73
N PRO A 597 15.37 -13.40 -21.66
CA PRO A 597 16.46 -13.84 -22.53
C PRO A 597 16.14 -13.63 -24.01
N SER A 598 17.13 -13.22 -24.81
CA SER A 598 16.90 -12.96 -26.24
C SER A 598 16.72 -14.22 -27.09
N THR A 599 17.02 -15.39 -26.53
CA THR A 599 16.96 -16.70 -27.18
C THR A 599 16.18 -17.65 -26.28
N PRO A 600 15.26 -18.47 -26.83
CA PRO A 600 14.58 -19.49 -26.04
C PRO A 600 15.57 -20.43 -25.34
N SER A 601 15.39 -20.58 -24.04
CA SER A 601 16.15 -21.47 -23.15
C SER A 601 15.26 -21.89 -21.98
N HIS A 602 15.73 -22.83 -21.16
CA HIS A 602 15.20 -22.93 -19.80
C HIS A 602 15.40 -21.58 -19.10
N THR A 603 14.42 -21.16 -18.33
CA THR A 603 14.47 -19.88 -17.61
C THR A 603 14.34 -20.09 -16.11
N THR A 604 14.93 -19.18 -15.35
CA THR A 604 14.82 -19.14 -13.90
C THR A 604 14.45 -17.73 -13.42
N PHE A 605 13.78 -17.65 -12.27
CA PHE A 605 13.61 -16.41 -11.51
C PHE A 605 13.41 -16.68 -10.01
N ASP A 606 13.77 -15.71 -9.19
CA ASP A 606 13.57 -15.74 -7.74
C ASP A 606 12.10 -15.59 -7.36
N VAL A 607 11.65 -16.37 -6.37
CA VAL A 607 10.29 -16.26 -5.81
C VAL A 607 10.36 -15.74 -4.37
N ALA A 608 10.67 -14.46 -4.22
CA ALA A 608 11.02 -13.83 -2.95
C ALA A 608 9.92 -12.88 -2.41
N GLY A 609 9.20 -12.21 -3.31
CA GLY A 609 8.16 -11.22 -3.01
C GLY A 609 6.77 -11.58 -3.53
N VAL A 610 5.79 -10.74 -3.21
CA VAL A 610 4.38 -10.98 -3.53
C VAL A 610 4.13 -11.04 -5.04
N VAL A 611 4.76 -10.14 -5.80
CA VAL A 611 4.64 -10.11 -7.27
C VAL A 611 5.28 -11.33 -7.92
N ASP A 612 6.36 -11.87 -7.35
CA ASP A 612 6.99 -13.09 -7.86
C ASP A 612 6.05 -14.30 -7.68
N PHE A 613 5.35 -14.39 -6.54
CA PHE A 613 4.32 -15.42 -6.32
C PHE A 613 3.12 -15.27 -7.26
N ARG A 614 2.71 -14.04 -7.58
CA ARG A 614 1.68 -13.81 -8.62
C ARG A 614 2.13 -14.34 -9.98
N ALA A 615 3.37 -14.05 -10.36
CA ALA A 615 3.94 -14.53 -11.62
C ALA A 615 4.02 -16.07 -11.64
N LEU A 616 4.44 -16.69 -10.52
CA LEU A 616 4.44 -18.13 -10.36
C LEU A 616 3.03 -18.73 -10.52
N ASN A 617 2.04 -18.21 -9.80
CA ASN A 617 0.66 -18.70 -9.89
C ASN A 617 0.05 -18.49 -11.28
N SER A 618 0.38 -17.39 -11.97
CA SER A 618 -0.06 -17.18 -13.36
C SER A 618 0.50 -18.22 -14.33
N LEU A 619 1.71 -18.75 -14.10
CA LEU A 619 2.24 -19.85 -14.91
C LEU A 619 1.50 -21.16 -14.64
N LEU A 620 1.23 -21.44 -13.36
CA LEU A 620 0.55 -22.66 -12.94
C LEU A 620 -0.90 -22.72 -13.45
N GLU A 621 -1.60 -21.59 -13.47
CA GLU A 621 -2.94 -21.44 -14.06
C GLU A 621 -2.94 -21.75 -15.57
N GLU A 622 -1.87 -21.39 -16.28
CA GLU A 622 -1.69 -21.77 -17.69
C GLU A 622 -1.26 -23.24 -17.88
N SER A 623 -1.21 -24.03 -16.80
CA SER A 623 -0.73 -25.42 -16.77
C SER A 623 0.73 -25.56 -17.25
N VAL A 624 1.54 -24.52 -17.06
CA VAL A 624 2.99 -24.56 -17.37
C VAL A 624 3.70 -25.37 -16.28
N PRO A 625 4.50 -26.39 -16.62
CA PRO A 625 5.34 -27.09 -15.65
C PRO A 625 6.36 -26.16 -15.00
N VAL A 626 6.39 -26.13 -13.67
CA VAL A 626 7.33 -25.32 -12.88
C VAL A 626 7.94 -26.16 -11.76
N SER A 627 9.26 -26.10 -11.63
CA SER A 627 9.99 -26.74 -10.53
C SER A 627 10.63 -25.69 -9.62
N MET A 628 10.34 -25.72 -8.33
CA MET A 628 10.98 -24.87 -7.31
C MET A 628 12.21 -25.56 -6.74
N LEU A 629 13.35 -24.88 -6.82
CA LEU A 629 14.64 -25.36 -6.30
C LEU A 629 14.75 -25.09 -4.79
N ALA A 630 15.75 -25.72 -4.16
CA ALA A 630 15.98 -25.60 -2.70
C ALA A 630 16.30 -24.17 -2.24
N ASP A 631 16.86 -23.32 -3.11
CA ASP A 631 17.13 -21.91 -2.84
C ASP A 631 15.90 -21.01 -2.96
N GLY A 632 14.77 -21.56 -3.40
CA GLY A 632 13.49 -20.87 -3.56
C GLY A 632 13.29 -20.18 -4.90
N SER A 633 14.23 -20.28 -5.84
CA SER A 633 14.02 -19.92 -7.25
C SER A 633 13.18 -20.99 -7.96
N VAL A 634 12.62 -20.63 -9.12
CA VAL A 634 11.84 -21.56 -9.95
C VAL A 634 12.39 -21.66 -11.36
N VAL A 635 12.37 -22.88 -11.91
CA VAL A 635 12.77 -23.18 -13.28
C VAL A 635 11.54 -23.44 -14.14
N VAL A 636 11.54 -22.90 -15.36
CA VAL A 636 10.55 -23.16 -16.41
C VAL A 636 11.23 -23.78 -17.64
N GLY A 637 10.57 -24.78 -18.23
CA GLY A 637 11.03 -25.50 -19.41
C GLY A 637 11.22 -24.59 -20.63
N VAL A 638 12.17 -24.94 -21.51
CA VAL A 638 12.38 -24.20 -22.77
C VAL A 638 11.16 -24.23 -23.71
N ASP A 639 10.33 -25.27 -23.61
CA ASP A 639 9.12 -25.41 -24.41
C ASP A 639 8.05 -24.38 -24.02
N ASP A 640 8.09 -23.89 -22.78
CA ASP A 640 7.15 -22.90 -22.22
C ASP A 640 7.77 -21.49 -22.13
N PHE A 641 8.90 -21.27 -22.79
CA PHE A 641 9.62 -20.00 -22.81
C PHE A 641 8.75 -18.80 -23.19
N ASP A 642 7.83 -18.98 -24.16
CA ASP A 642 6.95 -17.89 -24.61
C ASP A 642 5.91 -17.52 -23.55
N ALA A 643 5.41 -18.49 -22.77
CA ALA A 643 4.48 -18.27 -21.66
C ALA A 643 5.20 -17.59 -20.49
N ALA A 644 6.38 -18.10 -20.09
CA ALA A 644 7.26 -17.46 -19.11
C ALA A 644 7.54 -15.99 -19.50
N ALA A 645 7.91 -15.75 -20.76
CA ALA A 645 8.16 -14.40 -21.25
C ALA A 645 6.92 -13.51 -21.25
N ALA A 646 5.71 -14.05 -21.40
CA ALA A 646 4.47 -13.28 -21.32
C ALA A 646 4.20 -12.86 -19.86
N VAL A 647 4.22 -13.82 -18.94
CA VAL A 647 4.09 -13.60 -17.49
C VAL A 647 5.12 -12.58 -16.99
N ALA A 648 6.37 -12.67 -17.44
CA ALA A 648 7.41 -11.72 -17.04
C ALA A 648 7.14 -10.27 -17.44
N ARG A 649 6.50 -10.07 -18.59
CA ARG A 649 6.09 -8.74 -19.07
C ARG A 649 4.82 -8.25 -18.39
N GLU A 650 3.95 -9.16 -17.99
CA GLU A 650 2.70 -8.84 -17.30
C GLU A 650 2.96 -8.40 -15.86
N HIS A 651 3.75 -9.18 -15.12
CA HIS A 651 4.01 -8.93 -13.70
C HIS A 651 5.24 -8.08 -13.43
N GLY A 652 6.06 -7.79 -14.44
CA GLY A 652 7.25 -6.98 -14.24
C GLY A 652 8.36 -7.74 -13.50
N ILE A 653 8.64 -8.99 -13.87
CA ILE A 653 9.73 -9.79 -13.25
C ILE A 653 10.90 -10.00 -14.23
N ALA A 654 12.09 -10.21 -13.67
CA ALA A 654 13.29 -10.53 -14.44
C ALA A 654 13.41 -12.04 -14.64
N LEU A 655 13.34 -12.51 -15.89
CA LEU A 655 13.70 -13.87 -16.26
C LEU A 655 15.18 -13.93 -16.67
N GLU A 656 15.86 -14.91 -16.11
CA GLU A 656 17.22 -15.27 -16.48
C GLU A 656 17.23 -16.60 -17.23
N ALA A 657 18.31 -16.88 -17.96
CA ALA A 657 18.51 -18.22 -18.49
C ALA A 657 18.98 -19.12 -17.35
N ALA A 658 18.34 -20.28 -17.18
CA ALA A 658 18.72 -21.24 -16.15
C ALA A 658 20.20 -21.64 -16.30
N THR A 659 20.94 -21.61 -15.20
CA THR A 659 22.34 -21.98 -15.15
C THR A 659 22.50 -23.51 -15.22
N ALA A 660 23.73 -24.00 -15.37
CA ALA A 660 23.98 -25.45 -15.30
C ALA A 660 23.68 -26.00 -13.90
N GLU A 661 23.89 -25.21 -12.85
CA GLU A 661 23.59 -25.59 -11.47
C GLU A 661 22.08 -25.72 -11.25
N ASP A 662 21.29 -24.80 -11.79
CA ASP A 662 19.82 -24.85 -11.73
C ASP A 662 19.27 -26.11 -12.41
N LEU A 663 19.85 -26.48 -13.56
CA LEU A 663 19.43 -27.65 -14.32
C LEU A 663 19.85 -28.97 -13.64
N ASP A 664 21.03 -29.01 -13.03
CA ASP A 664 21.48 -30.16 -12.25
C ASP A 664 20.59 -30.34 -10.99
N ALA A 665 20.15 -29.24 -10.37
CA ALA A 665 19.28 -29.25 -9.20
C ALA A 665 17.86 -29.75 -9.49
N LEU A 666 17.42 -29.82 -10.76
CA LEU A 666 16.11 -30.39 -11.12
C LEU A 666 15.96 -31.85 -10.68
N ASP A 667 17.06 -32.59 -10.59
CA ASP A 667 17.08 -34.01 -10.18
C ASP A 667 17.26 -34.19 -8.66
N ASP A 668 17.42 -33.11 -7.88
CA ASP A 668 17.59 -33.18 -6.42
C ASP A 668 16.28 -33.52 -5.70
N GLU A 669 16.37 -34.32 -4.63
CA GLU A 669 15.20 -34.73 -3.80
C GLU A 669 14.50 -33.54 -3.11
N THR A 670 15.19 -32.40 -3.01
CA THR A 670 14.67 -31.16 -2.42
C THR A 670 13.90 -30.28 -3.42
N THR A 671 13.96 -30.60 -4.71
CA THR A 671 13.25 -29.86 -5.75
C THR A 671 11.78 -30.28 -5.79
N ALA A 672 10.89 -29.29 -5.78
CA ALA A 672 9.45 -29.49 -5.76
C ALA A 672 8.84 -29.14 -7.12
N ALA A 673 8.20 -30.12 -7.77
CA ALA A 673 7.32 -29.86 -8.90
C ALA A 673 6.01 -29.24 -8.39
N LEU A 674 5.67 -28.05 -8.88
CA LEU A 674 4.54 -27.28 -8.37
C LEU A 674 3.27 -27.52 -9.19
N SER A 675 2.13 -27.37 -8.53
CA SER A 675 0.81 -27.44 -9.15
C SER A 675 0.04 -26.16 -8.84
N ASP A 676 -0.92 -25.84 -9.71
CA ASP A 676 -2.00 -24.93 -9.37
C ASP A 676 -2.83 -25.49 -8.19
N LEU A 677 -3.36 -24.61 -7.34
CA LEU A 677 -3.92 -24.97 -6.03
C LEU A 677 -5.36 -24.50 -5.87
N THR A 678 -6.26 -25.45 -5.60
CA THR A 678 -7.54 -25.15 -4.97
C THR A 678 -7.37 -25.09 -3.45
N ILE A 679 -7.53 -23.89 -2.88
CA ILE A 679 -7.36 -23.65 -1.45
C ILE A 679 -8.72 -23.58 -0.75
N GLY A 680 -9.01 -24.60 0.06
CA GLY A 680 -10.08 -24.53 1.04
C GLY A 680 -9.66 -23.64 2.21
N TYR A 681 -10.42 -22.60 2.54
CA TYR A 681 -10.02 -21.69 3.64
C TYR A 681 -11.13 -21.46 4.66
N VAL A 682 -10.78 -21.57 5.95
CA VAL A 682 -11.61 -21.21 7.09
C VAL A 682 -11.02 -19.95 7.72
N GLY A 683 -11.43 -18.79 7.20
CA GLY A 683 -10.82 -17.51 7.56
C GLY A 683 -11.73 -16.31 7.39
N SER A 684 -11.11 -15.14 7.57
CA SER A 684 -11.71 -13.82 7.44
C SER A 684 -11.47 -13.22 6.05
N GLN A 685 -11.92 -11.99 5.83
CA GLN A 685 -11.62 -11.23 4.62
C GLN A 685 -10.11 -11.00 4.44
N ASP A 686 -9.35 -10.85 5.53
CA ASP A 686 -7.89 -10.70 5.50
C ASP A 686 -7.22 -11.90 4.83
N ASP A 687 -7.69 -13.11 5.15
CA ASP A 687 -7.18 -14.35 4.57
C ASP A 687 -7.54 -14.44 3.09
N LYS A 688 -8.81 -14.15 2.74
CA LYS A 688 -9.26 -14.16 1.35
C LYS A 688 -8.45 -13.17 0.51
N LEU A 689 -8.36 -11.92 0.95
CA LEU A 689 -7.68 -10.86 0.19
C LEU A 689 -6.18 -11.13 0.07
N SER A 690 -5.53 -11.63 1.11
CA SER A 690 -4.09 -11.95 1.06
C SER A 690 -3.82 -13.12 0.11
N LEU A 691 -4.67 -14.16 0.10
CA LEU A 691 -4.55 -15.28 -0.84
C LEU A 691 -4.78 -14.83 -2.29
N THR A 692 -5.81 -14.01 -2.53
CA THR A 692 -6.05 -13.41 -3.85
C THR A 692 -4.90 -12.51 -4.28
N GLU A 693 -4.34 -11.71 -3.36
CA GLU A 693 -3.18 -10.87 -3.63
C GLU A 693 -1.94 -11.70 -3.98
N LEU A 694 -1.80 -12.92 -3.49
CA LEU A 694 -0.72 -13.83 -3.88
C LEU A 694 -0.94 -14.49 -5.26
N GLY A 695 -2.08 -14.26 -5.90
CA GLY A 695 -2.43 -14.84 -7.19
C GLY A 695 -3.18 -16.17 -7.11
N PHE A 696 -3.64 -16.59 -5.92
CA PHE A 696 -4.54 -17.74 -5.80
C PHE A 696 -5.98 -17.32 -6.09
N ASP A 697 -6.60 -17.90 -7.10
CA ASP A 697 -7.95 -17.57 -7.56
C ASP A 697 -8.97 -18.70 -7.30
N ASP A 698 -8.52 -19.95 -7.18
CA ASP A 698 -9.35 -21.10 -6.79
C ASP A 698 -9.53 -21.23 -5.26
N LEU A 699 -10.27 -20.29 -4.69
CA LEU A 699 -10.54 -20.23 -3.25
C LEU A 699 -11.94 -20.78 -2.87
N VAL A 700 -11.97 -21.79 -2.01
CA VAL A 700 -13.21 -22.38 -1.47
C VAL A 700 -13.42 -21.93 -0.01
N GLN A 701 -14.39 -21.06 0.25
CA GLN A 701 -14.69 -20.63 1.62
C GLN A 701 -15.38 -21.74 2.41
N LEU A 702 -14.74 -22.17 3.50
CA LEU A 702 -15.18 -23.26 4.35
C LEU A 702 -15.51 -22.79 5.77
N SER A 703 -16.36 -23.57 6.44
CA SER A 703 -16.69 -23.47 7.85
C SER A 703 -17.21 -24.83 8.31
N THR A 704 -17.28 -25.05 9.62
CA THR A 704 -17.95 -26.26 10.15
C THR A 704 -19.39 -26.37 9.65
N GLY A 705 -20.10 -25.25 9.49
CA GLY A 705 -21.49 -25.25 9.03
C GLY A 705 -21.65 -25.58 7.55
N THR A 706 -20.77 -25.06 6.69
CA THR A 706 -20.83 -25.33 5.24
C THR A 706 -20.44 -26.77 4.93
N LEU A 707 -19.41 -27.31 5.59
CA LEU A 707 -19.01 -28.71 5.44
C LEU A 707 -20.01 -29.71 6.03
N GLU A 708 -20.74 -29.33 7.08
CA GLU A 708 -21.81 -30.19 7.61
C GLU A 708 -22.99 -30.26 6.64
N ALA A 709 -23.27 -29.17 5.92
CA ALA A 709 -24.31 -29.11 4.91
C ALA A 709 -23.89 -29.84 3.62
N ASP A 710 -22.62 -29.71 3.22
CA ASP A 710 -22.07 -30.29 2.00
C ASP A 710 -20.60 -30.70 2.18
N PRO A 711 -20.34 -31.97 2.55
CA PRO A 711 -18.98 -32.50 2.69
C PRO A 711 -18.20 -32.57 1.37
N SER A 712 -18.87 -32.58 0.22
CA SER A 712 -18.21 -32.71 -1.10
C SER A 712 -17.42 -31.47 -1.50
N LEU A 713 -17.58 -30.36 -0.76
CA LEU A 713 -16.74 -29.17 -0.91
C LEU A 713 -15.25 -29.43 -0.63
N MET A 714 -14.88 -30.59 -0.06
CA MET A 714 -13.49 -31.00 0.12
C MET A 714 -12.92 -31.82 -1.05
N ASP A 715 -13.75 -32.28 -2.00
CA ASP A 715 -13.34 -33.27 -3.01
C ASP A 715 -12.23 -32.74 -3.94
N ASP A 716 -12.25 -31.42 -4.20
CA ASP A 716 -11.29 -30.74 -5.08
C ASP A 716 -10.29 -29.85 -4.30
N VAL A 717 -10.26 -29.92 -2.96
CA VAL A 717 -9.35 -29.10 -2.16
C VAL A 717 -7.96 -29.74 -2.11
N ASP A 718 -6.91 -28.99 -2.46
CA ASP A 718 -5.52 -29.43 -2.37
C ASP A 718 -4.91 -29.12 -1.00
N VAL A 719 -5.18 -27.92 -0.49
CA VAL A 719 -4.66 -27.42 0.79
C VAL A 719 -5.77 -26.74 1.59
N LEU A 720 -5.85 -27.07 2.89
CA LEU A 720 -6.79 -26.45 3.83
C LEU A 720 -6.10 -25.38 4.68
N TRP A 721 -6.46 -24.10 4.51
CA TRP A 721 -6.00 -22.98 5.33
C TRP A 721 -6.96 -22.67 6.50
N VAL A 722 -6.49 -22.75 7.74
CA VAL A 722 -7.30 -22.50 8.95
C VAL A 722 -6.78 -21.30 9.75
N ALA A 723 -7.58 -20.25 9.80
CA ALA A 723 -7.28 -19.00 10.52
C ALA A 723 -8.38 -18.56 11.49
N SER A 724 -9.54 -19.20 11.45
CA SER A 724 -10.70 -18.92 12.30
C SER A 724 -11.17 -20.18 13.02
N THR A 725 -12.13 -20.04 13.94
CA THR A 725 -12.64 -21.18 14.73
C THR A 725 -13.13 -22.31 13.82
N PHE A 726 -12.47 -23.46 13.92
CA PHE A 726 -12.78 -24.66 13.16
C PHE A 726 -12.67 -25.89 14.06
N ASN A 727 -13.80 -26.34 14.59
CA ASN A 727 -13.86 -27.47 15.52
C ASN A 727 -15.10 -28.33 15.24
N PRO A 728 -15.12 -29.07 14.10
CA PRO A 728 -16.22 -29.94 13.78
C PRO A 728 -16.34 -31.07 14.82
N ALA A 729 -17.57 -31.35 15.28
CA ALA A 729 -17.81 -32.32 16.33
C ALA A 729 -17.40 -33.74 15.90
N GLU A 730 -16.93 -34.56 16.84
CA GLU A 730 -16.67 -35.98 16.58
C GLU A 730 -17.91 -36.68 16.00
N GLY A 731 -17.71 -37.46 14.93
CA GLY A 731 -18.79 -38.18 14.23
C GLY A 731 -19.68 -37.30 13.34
N SER A 732 -19.40 -36.00 13.21
CA SER A 732 -20.06 -35.11 12.25
C SER A 732 -19.61 -35.37 10.81
N ALA A 733 -20.41 -34.95 9.83
CA ALA A 733 -20.06 -35.08 8.42
C ALA A 733 -18.85 -34.19 8.09
N ALA A 734 -18.82 -32.96 8.63
CA ALA A 734 -17.69 -32.06 8.48
C ALA A 734 -16.37 -32.66 9.01
N ARG A 735 -16.41 -33.30 10.19
CA ARG A 735 -15.22 -33.95 10.77
C ARG A 735 -14.75 -35.12 9.91
N ALA A 736 -15.67 -35.93 9.39
CA ALA A 736 -15.35 -37.07 8.55
C ALA A 736 -14.71 -36.64 7.23
N ALA A 737 -15.18 -35.56 6.61
CA ALA A 737 -14.65 -35.05 5.34
C ALA A 737 -13.19 -34.61 5.48
N VAL A 738 -12.90 -33.79 6.49
CA VAL A 738 -11.53 -33.29 6.71
C VAL A 738 -10.60 -34.41 7.17
N GLN A 739 -11.08 -35.35 7.99
CA GLN A 739 -10.26 -36.50 8.37
C GLN A 739 -9.91 -37.36 7.15
N ALA A 740 -10.85 -37.58 6.23
CA ALA A 740 -10.58 -38.33 5.00
C ALA A 740 -9.54 -37.60 4.13
N PHE A 741 -9.69 -36.28 3.96
CA PHE A 741 -8.71 -35.44 3.26
C PHE A 741 -7.30 -35.58 3.86
N VAL A 742 -7.16 -35.49 5.19
CA VAL A 742 -5.88 -35.66 5.88
C VAL A 742 -5.35 -37.10 5.74
N ASP A 743 -6.19 -38.12 5.92
CA ASP A 743 -5.80 -39.54 5.80
C ASP A 743 -5.32 -39.89 4.38
N GLU A 744 -5.74 -39.13 3.37
CA GLU A 744 -5.32 -39.24 1.96
C GLU A 744 -4.05 -38.43 1.64
N GLY A 745 -3.46 -37.75 2.62
CA GLY A 745 -2.24 -36.95 2.47
C GLY A 745 -2.47 -35.45 2.28
N GLY A 746 -3.72 -34.99 2.40
CA GLY A 746 -4.08 -33.57 2.30
C GLY A 746 -3.44 -32.71 3.38
N ALA A 747 -2.99 -31.51 3.00
CA ALA A 747 -2.28 -30.61 3.90
C ALA A 747 -3.21 -29.63 4.64
N LEU A 748 -2.91 -29.37 5.92
CA LEU A 748 -3.62 -28.39 6.75
C LEU A 748 -2.64 -27.32 7.24
N LEU A 749 -2.76 -26.12 6.69
CA LEU A 749 -1.96 -24.97 7.09
C LEU A 749 -2.81 -23.99 7.89
N GLY A 750 -2.19 -23.07 8.61
CA GLY A 750 -2.96 -22.05 9.29
C GLY A 750 -2.17 -21.03 10.07
N ARG A 751 -2.90 -20.22 10.82
CA ARG A 751 -2.32 -19.21 11.71
C ARG A 751 -3.06 -19.12 13.03
N THR A 752 -2.42 -18.47 14.00
CA THR A 752 -2.90 -18.27 15.37
C THR A 752 -3.10 -19.58 16.13
N ASN A 753 -3.69 -19.50 17.32
CA ASN A 753 -4.13 -20.70 18.03
C ASN A 753 -5.18 -21.51 17.24
N ARG A 754 -5.89 -20.92 16.28
CA ARG A 754 -6.94 -21.62 15.50
C ARG A 754 -6.38 -22.66 14.55
N GLY A 755 -5.34 -22.32 13.78
CA GLY A 755 -4.65 -23.29 12.93
C GLY A 755 -4.04 -24.43 13.75
N PHE A 756 -3.40 -24.10 14.88
CA PHE A 756 -2.75 -25.09 15.75
C PHE A 756 -3.76 -26.03 16.42
N GLU A 757 -4.85 -25.50 16.97
CA GLU A 757 -5.93 -26.31 17.56
C GLU A 757 -6.54 -27.27 16.52
N ALA A 758 -6.69 -26.83 15.27
CA ALA A 758 -7.17 -27.68 14.18
C ALA A 758 -6.15 -28.78 13.83
N ALA A 759 -4.88 -28.43 13.61
CA ALA A 759 -3.81 -29.39 13.33
C ALA A 759 -3.70 -30.49 14.40
N VAL A 760 -3.73 -30.10 15.69
CA VAL A 760 -3.76 -31.04 16.81
C VAL A 760 -5.03 -31.90 16.80
N SER A 761 -6.20 -31.30 16.54
CA SER A 761 -7.46 -32.02 16.49
C SER A 761 -7.49 -33.10 15.40
N PHE A 762 -6.83 -32.89 14.26
CA PHE A 762 -6.72 -33.86 13.17
C PHE A 762 -5.51 -34.79 13.27
N GLY A 763 -4.73 -34.69 14.35
CA GLY A 763 -3.59 -35.59 14.61
C GLY A 763 -2.33 -35.27 13.81
N LEU A 764 -2.27 -34.09 13.18
CA LEU A 764 -1.11 -33.65 12.39
C LEU A 764 0.02 -33.09 13.27
N MET A 765 -0.29 -32.61 14.46
CA MET A 765 0.67 -32.01 15.38
C MET A 765 0.38 -32.40 16.83
N GLU A 766 1.42 -32.39 17.66
CA GLU A 766 1.32 -32.49 19.10
C GLU A 766 2.03 -31.30 19.77
N GLY A 767 1.39 -30.68 20.76
CA GLY A 767 1.99 -29.60 21.56
C GLY A 767 0.95 -28.71 22.22
N GLU A 768 1.41 -27.57 22.73
CA GLU A 768 0.61 -26.55 23.40
C GLU A 768 0.81 -25.18 22.74
N VAL A 769 -0.28 -24.41 22.62
CA VAL A 769 -0.24 -23.02 22.16
C VAL A 769 -0.33 -22.05 23.33
N VAL A 770 0.60 -21.10 23.39
CA VAL A 770 0.59 -19.98 24.32
C VAL A 770 0.11 -18.75 23.58
N SER A 771 -0.98 -18.15 24.06
CA SER A 771 -1.53 -16.91 23.50
C SER A 771 -0.95 -15.70 24.24
N GLY A 772 -0.39 -14.77 23.49
CA GLY A 772 -0.01 -13.45 23.96
C GLY A 772 -1.24 -12.61 24.33
N SER A 773 -0.97 -11.46 24.95
CA SER A 773 -2.00 -10.49 25.31
C SER A 773 -2.83 -10.09 24.09
N SER A 774 -4.16 -10.17 24.20
CA SER A 774 -5.11 -9.78 23.13
C SER A 774 -5.01 -8.32 22.67
N ARG A 775 -4.27 -7.50 23.43
CA ARG A 775 -3.99 -6.08 23.12
C ARG A 775 -2.58 -5.86 22.59
N GLY A 776 -1.74 -6.89 22.64
CA GLY A 776 -0.36 -6.82 22.18
C GLY A 776 -0.32 -6.77 20.66
N ASN A 777 0.33 -5.77 20.08
CA ASN A 777 0.55 -5.69 18.65
C ASN A 777 1.84 -4.90 18.35
N GLY A 778 2.48 -5.23 17.24
CA GLY A 778 3.72 -4.58 16.85
C GLY A 778 4.65 -5.45 16.02
N ILE A 779 5.88 -4.99 15.89
CA ILE A 779 6.95 -5.66 15.14
C ILE A 779 7.80 -6.45 16.12
N VAL A 780 8.06 -7.71 15.79
CA VAL A 780 8.89 -8.64 16.56
C VAL A 780 10.13 -9.05 15.78
N ALA A 781 11.21 -9.35 16.49
CA ALA A 781 12.37 -10.01 15.95
C ALA A 781 12.13 -11.53 15.95
N VAL A 782 12.53 -12.18 14.86
CA VAL A 782 12.35 -13.62 14.67
C VAL A 782 13.61 -14.24 14.08
N ASP A 783 13.88 -15.50 14.43
CA ASP A 783 14.99 -16.29 13.92
C ASP A 783 14.44 -17.48 13.14
N THR A 784 14.77 -17.56 11.85
CA THR A 784 14.40 -18.70 11.00
C THR A 784 15.43 -19.82 11.16
N ALA A 785 14.96 -21.06 11.37
CA ALA A 785 15.85 -22.20 11.58
C ALA A 785 16.58 -22.60 10.29
N GLU A 786 17.81 -23.13 10.42
CA GLU A 786 18.54 -23.71 9.30
C GLU A 786 17.78 -24.91 8.73
N GLY A 787 17.60 -24.95 7.40
CA GLY A 787 16.81 -25.99 6.72
C GLY A 787 15.30 -25.84 6.90
N SER A 788 14.84 -24.71 7.47
CA SER A 788 13.42 -24.39 7.54
C SER A 788 12.78 -24.28 6.16
N VAL A 789 11.48 -24.56 6.08
CA VAL A 789 10.60 -24.24 4.93
C VAL A 789 10.68 -22.74 4.58
N LEU A 790 10.96 -21.89 5.56
CA LEU A 790 11.06 -20.43 5.42
C LEU A 790 12.50 -19.93 5.24
N ALA A 791 13.50 -20.83 5.15
CA ALA A 791 14.90 -20.44 5.04
C ALA A 791 15.22 -19.66 3.75
N PRO A 792 14.67 -20.01 2.57
CA PRO A 792 14.81 -19.18 1.38
C PRO A 792 14.19 -17.80 1.58
N TYR A 793 14.99 -16.76 1.31
CA TYR A 793 14.64 -15.34 1.52
C TYR A 793 14.07 -15.05 2.92
N ALA A 794 14.69 -15.67 3.94
CA ALA A 794 14.34 -15.50 5.34
C ALA A 794 14.24 -14.01 5.74
N GLN A 795 13.39 -13.76 6.73
CA GLN A 795 13.13 -12.44 7.27
C GLN A 795 13.44 -12.43 8.77
N ASP A 796 14.07 -11.35 9.23
CA ASP A 796 14.46 -11.18 10.63
C ASP A 796 13.33 -10.56 11.48
N HIS A 797 12.21 -10.23 10.83
CA HIS A 797 11.13 -9.44 11.41
C HIS A 797 9.77 -10.01 11.02
N ALA A 798 8.81 -9.91 11.94
CA ALA A 798 7.42 -10.27 11.67
C ALA A 798 6.46 -9.31 12.39
N PHE A 799 5.20 -9.35 11.98
CA PHE A 799 4.13 -8.61 12.63
C PHE A 799 3.30 -9.50 13.55
N ILE A 800 2.87 -8.96 14.70
CA ILE A 800 1.91 -9.59 15.60
C ILE A 800 0.70 -8.70 15.83
N TYR A 801 -0.48 -9.32 15.89
CA TYR A 801 -1.71 -8.73 16.42
C TYR A 801 -2.35 -9.77 17.36
N SER A 802 -1.87 -9.75 18.60
CA SER A 802 -1.64 -10.90 19.47
C SER A 802 -0.53 -11.82 18.93
N ALA A 803 0.51 -12.06 19.73
CA ALA A 803 1.51 -13.07 19.44
C ALA A 803 1.00 -14.46 19.85
N TYR A 804 1.38 -15.49 19.11
CA TYR A 804 1.19 -16.89 19.54
C TYR A 804 2.51 -17.62 19.46
N SER A 805 2.79 -18.47 20.44
CA SER A 805 3.96 -19.34 20.43
C SER A 805 3.59 -20.78 20.72
N PHE A 806 4.39 -21.71 20.21
CA PHE A 806 4.13 -23.14 20.32
C PHE A 806 5.20 -23.80 21.19
N THR A 807 4.77 -24.64 22.13
CA THR A 807 5.62 -25.24 23.15
C THR A 807 5.23 -26.70 23.39
N GLY A 808 6.05 -27.45 24.12
CA GLY A 808 5.75 -28.86 24.43
C GLY A 808 5.57 -29.74 23.19
N LEU A 809 6.28 -29.40 22.10
CA LEU A 809 6.11 -30.02 20.79
C LEU A 809 6.48 -31.52 20.83
N GLY A 810 5.64 -32.34 20.20
CA GLY A 810 5.83 -33.79 20.12
C GLY A 810 6.90 -34.23 19.11
N GLU A 811 7.13 -35.54 19.04
CA GLU A 811 8.03 -36.14 18.05
C GLU A 811 7.45 -35.93 16.64
N GLY A 812 8.27 -35.43 15.70
CA GLY A 812 7.84 -35.14 14.32
C GLY A 812 7.35 -33.71 14.06
N VAL A 813 7.30 -32.84 15.07
CA VAL A 813 7.04 -31.39 14.89
C VAL A 813 8.37 -30.62 14.80
N THR A 814 8.55 -29.89 13.70
CA THR A 814 9.74 -29.07 13.44
C THR A 814 9.47 -27.62 13.81
N VAL A 815 10.46 -26.96 14.43
CA VAL A 815 10.45 -25.52 14.65
C VAL A 815 11.02 -24.83 13.43
N GLU A 816 10.19 -24.08 12.71
CA GLU A 816 10.57 -23.37 11.49
C GLU A 816 11.13 -21.98 11.81
N GLN A 817 10.56 -21.34 12.83
CA GLN A 817 10.94 -20.01 13.25
C GLN A 817 10.70 -19.83 14.75
N THR A 818 11.55 -19.07 15.43
CA THR A 818 11.37 -18.66 16.83
C THR A 818 11.24 -17.15 16.95
N TYR A 819 10.59 -16.67 18.00
CA TYR A 819 10.82 -15.30 18.45
C TYR A 819 12.25 -15.16 18.96
N ASP A 820 12.88 -13.99 18.75
CA ASP A 820 14.25 -13.75 19.23
C ASP A 820 14.37 -14.05 20.74
N ALA A 821 15.46 -14.71 21.11
CA ALA A 821 15.66 -15.24 22.46
C ALA A 821 15.99 -14.18 23.52
N GLU A 822 16.45 -12.99 23.11
CA GLU A 822 16.88 -11.92 24.03
C GLU A 822 15.93 -10.72 23.99
N LYS A 823 15.54 -10.28 22.79
CA LYS A 823 14.72 -9.10 22.54
C LYS A 823 13.66 -9.40 21.45
N PRO A 824 12.63 -10.20 21.76
CA PRO A 824 11.59 -10.56 20.80
C PRO A 824 10.73 -9.38 20.34
N PHE A 825 10.60 -8.31 21.12
CA PHE A 825 9.76 -7.15 20.77
C PHE A 825 10.60 -5.94 20.36
N LEU A 826 10.27 -5.36 19.20
CA LEU A 826 11.04 -4.28 18.59
C LEU A 826 10.34 -2.93 18.67
N ALA A 827 9.05 -2.87 18.28
CA ALA A 827 8.25 -1.65 18.29
C ALA A 827 6.75 -1.96 18.38
N GLY A 828 5.99 -0.99 18.89
CA GLY A 828 4.54 -1.08 19.09
C GLY A 828 4.14 -1.13 20.56
N HIS A 829 3.07 -1.86 20.88
CA HIS A 829 2.57 -2.02 22.24
C HIS A 829 2.34 -3.49 22.57
N TRP A 830 3.13 -4.06 23.47
CA TRP A 830 2.93 -5.42 23.95
C TRP A 830 3.23 -5.52 25.45
N ARG A 831 2.21 -5.21 26.24
CA ARG A 831 2.24 -5.35 27.70
C ARG A 831 1.70 -6.70 28.16
N ALA A 832 2.45 -7.38 29.03
CA ALA A 832 1.99 -8.59 29.71
C ALA A 832 0.78 -8.28 30.61
N SER A 833 -0.28 -9.08 30.51
CA SER A 833 -1.40 -9.07 31.45
C SER A 833 -1.24 -10.14 32.55
N ASN A 834 -0.40 -11.15 32.30
CA ASN A 834 -0.07 -12.23 33.20
C ASN A 834 1.37 -12.75 32.95
N ALA A 835 1.75 -13.86 33.59
CA ALA A 835 3.13 -14.36 33.53
C ALA A 835 3.51 -15.04 32.20
N THR A 836 2.56 -15.26 31.29
CA THR A 836 2.77 -16.09 30.09
C THR A 836 2.47 -15.37 28.77
N ASP A 837 1.95 -14.15 28.80
CA ASP A 837 1.37 -13.50 27.63
C ASP A 837 2.12 -12.23 27.16
N GLY A 838 3.30 -11.97 27.72
CA GLY A 838 4.17 -10.85 27.38
C GLY A 838 5.38 -11.23 26.52
N PRO A 839 6.15 -10.24 26.03
CA PRO A 839 7.34 -10.46 25.21
C PRO A 839 8.35 -11.42 25.85
N GLU A 840 8.66 -11.22 27.14
CA GLU A 840 9.62 -12.05 27.89
C GLU A 840 9.22 -13.53 27.93
N ALA A 841 7.91 -13.82 27.96
CA ALA A 841 7.40 -15.19 27.97
C ALA A 841 7.45 -15.84 26.59
N ALA A 842 7.44 -15.05 25.52
CA ALA A 842 7.51 -15.52 24.14
C ALA A 842 8.96 -15.73 23.65
N ALA A 843 9.94 -15.06 24.26
CA ALA A 843 11.36 -15.10 23.89
C ALA A 843 11.86 -16.54 23.68
N GLY A 844 12.41 -16.83 22.50
CA GLY A 844 12.95 -18.14 22.13
C GLY A 844 11.92 -19.25 21.92
N ASN A 845 10.63 -19.00 22.09
CA ASN A 845 9.60 -19.99 21.75
C ASN A 845 9.36 -20.01 20.24
N ALA A 846 8.87 -21.15 19.73
CA ALA A 846 8.53 -21.30 18.32
C ALA A 846 7.41 -20.32 17.94
N SER A 847 7.68 -19.46 16.95
CA SER A 847 6.71 -18.60 16.28
C SER A 847 6.10 -19.28 15.07
N VAL A 848 6.76 -20.26 14.46
CA VAL A 848 6.23 -21.09 13.37
C VAL A 848 6.65 -22.54 13.58
N VAL A 849 5.72 -23.47 13.39
CA VAL A 849 5.97 -24.92 13.49
C VAL A 849 5.40 -25.65 12.28
N SER A 850 6.04 -26.74 11.87
CA SER A 850 5.58 -27.63 10.80
C SER A 850 5.61 -29.10 11.25
N SER A 851 4.95 -29.96 10.48
CA SER A 851 5.04 -31.41 10.61
C SER A 851 4.75 -32.09 9.27
N VAL A 852 5.28 -33.30 9.12
CA VAL A 852 4.97 -34.21 8.00
C VAL A 852 4.64 -35.57 8.59
N ASP A 853 3.45 -36.08 8.32
CA ASP A 853 3.07 -37.43 8.71
C ASP A 853 3.75 -38.44 7.79
N GLU A 854 4.65 -39.26 8.34
CA GLU A 854 5.45 -40.21 7.54
C GLU A 854 4.61 -41.32 6.89
N ALA A 855 3.40 -41.60 7.38
CA ALA A 855 2.57 -42.70 6.90
C ALA A 855 1.68 -42.30 5.72
N THR A 856 1.15 -41.08 5.78
CA THR A 856 0.20 -40.53 4.80
C THR A 856 0.83 -39.51 3.86
N GLY A 857 1.93 -38.87 4.29
CA GLY A 857 2.52 -37.71 3.61
C GLY A 857 1.82 -36.39 3.93
N ALA A 858 0.78 -36.40 4.78
CA ALA A 858 0.04 -35.19 5.13
C ALA A 858 0.95 -34.17 5.83
N LYS A 859 0.84 -32.91 5.41
CA LYS A 859 1.68 -31.81 5.90
C LYS A 859 0.86 -30.83 6.75
N SER A 860 1.50 -30.21 7.73
CA SER A 860 0.92 -29.11 8.46
C SER A 860 1.96 -28.04 8.77
N LEU A 861 1.57 -26.77 8.69
CA LEU A 861 2.41 -25.63 9.12
C LEU A 861 1.52 -24.55 9.72
N VAL A 862 1.91 -24.03 10.89
CA VAL A 862 1.13 -23.02 11.60
C VAL A 862 1.97 -21.81 11.98
N PHE A 863 1.50 -20.64 11.57
CA PHE A 863 2.08 -19.35 11.94
C PHE A 863 1.50 -18.82 13.27
N GLY A 864 2.39 -18.48 14.19
CA GLY A 864 2.07 -17.74 15.42
C GLY A 864 2.13 -16.22 15.25
N THR A 865 2.68 -15.75 14.12
CA THR A 865 2.70 -14.36 13.67
C THR A 865 1.50 -14.04 12.77
N SER A 866 1.25 -12.76 12.52
CA SER A 866 0.06 -12.27 11.82
C SER A 866 0.32 -12.02 10.33
N VAL A 867 0.63 -13.10 9.60
CA VAL A 867 1.07 -13.07 8.19
C VAL A 867 0.08 -12.43 7.21
N PHE A 868 -1.22 -12.45 7.48
CA PHE A 868 -2.27 -11.90 6.60
C PHE A 868 -2.97 -10.66 7.16
N PHE A 869 -2.45 -10.05 8.24
CA PHE A 869 -3.14 -8.95 8.91
C PHE A 869 -3.41 -7.78 7.98
N ARG A 870 -4.68 -7.55 7.63
CA ARG A 870 -5.16 -6.49 6.74
C ARG A 870 -4.34 -6.34 5.44
N THR A 871 -3.74 -7.42 4.93
CA THR A 871 -2.78 -7.42 3.79
C THR A 871 -1.50 -6.59 3.99
N HIS A 872 -1.22 -6.13 5.21
CA HIS A 872 -0.14 -5.20 5.49
C HIS A 872 1.27 -5.82 5.38
N PRO A 873 1.58 -6.97 6.01
CA PRO A 873 2.94 -7.51 6.01
C PRO A 873 3.21 -8.27 4.70
N LYS A 874 3.65 -7.60 3.63
CA LYS A 874 3.98 -8.27 2.34
C LYS A 874 5.05 -9.35 2.49
N GLY A 875 6.01 -9.13 3.40
CA GLY A 875 6.96 -10.16 3.81
C GLY A 875 6.28 -11.38 4.42
N GLY A 876 5.29 -11.19 5.29
CA GLY A 876 4.46 -12.28 5.85
C GLY A 876 3.63 -13.01 4.78
N LEU A 877 3.08 -12.29 3.80
CA LEU A 877 2.37 -12.88 2.67
C LEU A 877 3.29 -13.85 1.89
N SER A 878 4.52 -13.43 1.57
CA SER A 878 5.50 -14.28 0.87
C SER A 878 5.86 -15.55 1.65
N GLN A 879 5.94 -15.48 2.99
CA GLN A 879 6.16 -16.66 3.83
C GLN A 879 4.97 -17.63 3.80
N ALA A 880 3.74 -17.11 3.85
CA ALA A 880 2.54 -17.93 3.74
C ALA A 880 2.43 -18.62 2.37
N ALA A 881 2.76 -17.91 1.29
CA ALA A 881 2.80 -18.47 -0.06
C ALA A 881 3.83 -19.60 -0.19
N ARG A 882 5.03 -19.40 0.36
CA ARG A 882 6.07 -20.44 0.43
C ARG A 882 5.60 -21.68 1.18
N ALA A 883 4.92 -21.48 2.32
CA ALA A 883 4.34 -22.59 3.07
C ALA A 883 3.26 -23.35 2.27
N LEU A 884 2.39 -22.63 1.55
CA LEU A 884 1.37 -23.22 0.68
C LEU A 884 2.01 -24.04 -0.46
N MET A 885 3.04 -23.51 -1.11
CA MET A 885 3.78 -24.22 -2.17
C MET A 885 4.54 -25.44 -1.64
N TRP A 886 5.10 -25.36 -0.44
CA TRP A 886 5.70 -26.51 0.23
C TRP A 886 4.67 -27.59 0.57
N ALA A 887 3.46 -27.17 0.94
CA ALA A 887 2.36 -28.05 1.32
C ALA A 887 1.64 -28.70 0.14
N ALA A 888 1.77 -28.11 -1.05
CA ALA A 888 1.13 -28.52 -2.28
C ALA A 888 1.35 -30.01 -2.63
N PRO A 889 0.38 -30.65 -3.30
CA PRO A 889 0.64 -31.89 -4.01
C PRO A 889 1.69 -31.67 -5.11
N ALA A 890 2.38 -32.74 -5.51
CA ALA A 890 3.37 -32.64 -6.58
C ALA A 890 2.71 -32.43 -7.95
N GLY A 891 3.13 -31.40 -8.67
CA GLY A 891 2.70 -31.13 -10.04
C GLY A 891 3.57 -31.80 -11.12
N GLU A 892 3.54 -31.25 -12.33
CA GLU A 892 4.38 -31.70 -13.44
C GLU A 892 5.80 -31.14 -13.31
N ALA A 893 6.80 -32.01 -13.23
CA ALA A 893 8.19 -31.61 -13.07
C ALA A 893 8.78 -31.10 -14.39
N VAL A 894 9.58 -30.03 -14.31
CA VAL A 894 10.44 -29.61 -15.42
C VAL A 894 11.53 -30.64 -15.63
N VAL A 895 11.67 -31.13 -16.86
CA VAL A 895 12.64 -32.16 -17.22
C VAL A 895 13.96 -31.50 -17.61
N ALA A 896 15.05 -31.86 -16.93
CA ALA A 896 16.38 -31.43 -17.32
C ALA A 896 16.72 -31.89 -18.75
N PRO A 897 17.39 -31.06 -19.57
CA PRO A 897 17.81 -31.48 -20.90
C PRO A 897 18.71 -32.71 -20.79
N GLU A 898 18.43 -33.76 -21.58
CA GLU A 898 19.29 -34.96 -21.62
C GLU A 898 20.75 -34.54 -21.87
N GLU A 899 21.67 -34.98 -21.00
CA GLU A 899 23.11 -34.87 -21.29
C GLU A 899 23.37 -35.59 -22.61
N GLU A 900 23.51 -34.85 -23.72
CA GLU A 900 24.13 -35.38 -24.92
C GLU A 900 25.58 -35.71 -24.56
N THR A 901 25.82 -36.94 -24.11
CA THR A 901 27.15 -37.52 -23.87
C THR A 901 27.87 -37.67 -25.21
N ARG A 902 28.33 -36.55 -25.77
CA ARG A 902 29.17 -36.55 -26.97
C ARG A 902 30.51 -37.17 -26.60
N GLY A 903 30.86 -38.27 -27.27
CA GLY A 903 32.13 -38.95 -27.04
C GLY A 903 33.32 -38.00 -27.16
N THR A 904 34.35 -38.20 -26.33
CA THR A 904 35.61 -37.46 -26.51
C THR A 904 36.27 -37.94 -27.80
N SER A 905 36.59 -37.02 -28.72
CA SER A 905 37.33 -37.39 -29.93
C SER A 905 38.82 -37.07 -29.82
N THR A 906 39.66 -37.92 -30.39
CA THR A 906 41.09 -37.67 -30.60
C THR A 906 41.40 -37.73 -32.09
N THR A 907 41.98 -36.65 -32.63
CA THR A 907 42.43 -36.61 -34.04
C THR A 907 43.95 -36.67 -34.11
N THR A 908 44.50 -37.61 -34.88
CA THR A 908 45.93 -37.67 -35.21
C THR A 908 46.15 -37.42 -36.71
N LEU A 909 47.34 -36.93 -37.05
CA LEU A 909 47.74 -36.70 -38.44
C LEU A 909 49.18 -37.16 -38.62
N GLU A 910 49.39 -37.99 -39.64
CA GLU A 910 50.70 -38.37 -40.16
C GLU A 910 50.85 -37.83 -41.59
N ALA A 911 52.06 -37.41 -41.96
CA ALA A 911 52.32 -36.93 -43.31
C ALA A 911 53.72 -37.27 -43.79
N GLU A 912 53.81 -37.82 -45.00
CA GLU A 912 55.06 -38.20 -45.64
C GLU A 912 55.17 -37.66 -47.07
N ALA A 913 56.41 -37.36 -47.49
CA ALA A 913 56.66 -36.83 -48.82
C ALA A 913 56.53 -37.92 -49.89
N LYS A 914 55.57 -37.78 -50.81
CA LYS A 914 55.41 -38.68 -51.97
C LYS A 914 56.37 -38.33 -53.10
N ASN A 915 56.55 -37.03 -53.34
CA ASN A 915 57.50 -36.47 -54.29
C ASN A 915 57.71 -34.97 -53.99
N LYS A 916 58.45 -34.25 -54.84
CA LYS A 916 58.78 -32.82 -54.65
C LYS A 916 57.59 -31.87 -54.52
N ARG A 917 56.34 -32.29 -54.80
CA ARG A 917 55.14 -31.43 -54.74
C ARG A 917 53.92 -32.05 -54.09
N LYS A 918 54.01 -33.29 -53.60
CA LYS A 918 52.88 -34.04 -53.03
C LYS A 918 53.27 -34.72 -51.72
N ALA A 919 52.35 -34.74 -50.76
CA ALA A 919 52.45 -35.50 -49.52
C ALA A 919 51.32 -36.53 -49.45
N VAL A 920 51.62 -37.72 -48.92
CA VAL A 920 50.58 -38.62 -48.42
C VAL A 920 50.28 -38.20 -47.00
N VAL A 921 49.00 -37.98 -46.68
CA VAL A 921 48.52 -37.58 -45.36
C VAL A 921 47.53 -38.63 -44.90
N THR A 922 47.78 -39.20 -43.72
CA THR A 922 46.86 -40.12 -43.04
C THR A 922 46.29 -39.38 -41.84
N VAL A 923 44.98 -39.35 -41.74
CA VAL A 923 44.25 -38.77 -40.62
C VAL A 923 43.51 -39.91 -39.94
N THR A 924 43.70 -40.04 -38.62
CA THR A 924 42.95 -40.99 -37.80
C THR A 924 42.15 -40.22 -36.77
N VAL A 925 40.87 -40.56 -36.65
CA VAL A 925 39.94 -40.08 -35.65
C VAL A 925 39.54 -41.27 -34.78
N GLU A 926 39.65 -41.09 -33.48
CA GLU A 926 39.12 -42.00 -32.47
C GLU A 926 38.03 -41.24 -31.72
N VAL A 927 36.91 -41.90 -31.43
CA VAL A 927 35.86 -41.40 -30.56
C VAL A 927 35.68 -42.46 -29.47
N ASP A 928 35.61 -42.04 -28.21
CA ASP A 928 35.39 -42.98 -27.11
C ASP A 928 34.03 -43.70 -27.30
N ASP A 929 34.06 -45.03 -27.24
CA ASP A 929 32.93 -45.95 -27.38
C ASP A 929 32.09 -45.86 -28.67
N GLU A 930 32.52 -45.08 -29.67
CA GLU A 930 31.84 -44.89 -30.97
C GLU A 930 32.81 -45.01 -32.17
N PRO A 931 32.34 -45.31 -33.40
CA PRO A 931 33.16 -45.28 -34.59
C PRO A 931 33.77 -43.90 -34.85
N GLY A 932 35.06 -43.86 -35.19
CA GLY A 932 35.85 -42.63 -35.44
C GLY A 932 35.44 -41.80 -36.67
N THR A 933 34.20 -41.37 -36.76
CA THR A 933 33.61 -40.72 -37.94
C THR A 933 33.62 -39.19 -37.84
N GLY A 934 33.31 -38.53 -38.96
CA GLY A 934 33.01 -37.10 -39.00
C GLY A 934 33.86 -36.31 -40.00
N THR A 935 33.55 -35.02 -40.09
CA THR A 935 34.22 -34.09 -41.02
C THR A 935 35.55 -33.60 -40.47
N VAL A 936 36.65 -33.88 -41.17
CA VAL A 936 38.00 -33.44 -40.82
C VAL A 936 38.59 -32.44 -41.81
N LEU A 937 38.99 -31.27 -41.32
CA LEU A 937 39.66 -30.23 -42.09
C LEU A 937 41.18 -30.40 -42.01
N VAL A 938 41.84 -30.68 -43.13
CA VAL A 938 43.30 -30.62 -43.19
C VAL A 938 43.75 -29.22 -43.57
N LYS A 939 44.63 -28.63 -42.76
CA LYS A 939 45.12 -27.26 -42.92
C LYS A 939 46.64 -27.24 -43.07
N ASP A 940 47.17 -26.48 -44.04
CA ASP A 940 48.59 -26.12 -44.16
C ASP A 940 48.80 -24.68 -43.74
N LYS A 941 49.68 -24.43 -42.75
CA LYS A 941 49.94 -23.08 -42.20
C LYS A 941 48.66 -22.31 -41.84
N GLY A 942 47.65 -23.02 -41.34
CA GLY A 942 46.35 -22.46 -40.95
C GLY A 942 45.33 -22.32 -42.09
N THR A 943 45.73 -22.50 -43.35
CA THR A 943 44.81 -22.45 -44.50
C THR A 943 44.28 -23.84 -44.81
N LYS A 944 42.96 -23.98 -45.01
CA LYS A 944 42.33 -25.25 -45.41
C LYS A 944 42.87 -25.69 -46.77
N VAL A 945 43.40 -26.92 -46.84
CA VAL A 945 43.91 -27.53 -48.07
C VAL A 945 43.08 -28.73 -48.52
N GLU A 946 42.34 -29.38 -47.62
CA GLU A 946 41.46 -30.51 -47.93
C GLU A 946 40.32 -30.62 -46.89
N VAL A 947 39.20 -31.24 -47.27
CA VAL A 947 38.12 -31.68 -46.37
C VAL A 947 37.99 -33.19 -46.54
N LEU A 948 38.07 -33.93 -45.45
CA LEU A 948 37.88 -35.37 -45.42
C LEU A 948 36.57 -35.64 -44.70
N GLU A 949 35.77 -36.54 -45.25
CA GLU A 949 34.68 -37.18 -44.51
C GLU A 949 35.17 -38.58 -44.14
N ILE A 950 35.24 -38.87 -42.84
CA ILE A 950 35.56 -40.20 -42.34
C ILE A 950 34.25 -40.90 -42.01
N THR A 951 34.00 -42.01 -42.68
CA THR A 951 32.79 -42.83 -42.52
C THR A 951 33.10 -44.12 -41.76
N GLU A 952 32.07 -44.86 -41.32
CA GLU A 952 32.27 -46.16 -40.63
C GLU A 952 33.10 -47.14 -41.46
N GLY A 953 32.99 -47.11 -42.79
CA GLY A 953 33.75 -47.96 -43.70
C GLY A 953 35.25 -47.65 -43.74
N ASP A 954 35.68 -46.52 -43.17
CA ASP A 954 37.08 -46.08 -43.14
C ASP A 954 37.82 -46.50 -41.85
N ASP A 955 37.14 -47.17 -40.90
CA ASP A 955 37.71 -47.62 -39.61
C ASP A 955 38.47 -46.49 -38.87
N GLY A 956 37.85 -45.30 -38.87
CA GLY A 956 38.42 -44.09 -38.27
C GLY A 956 39.62 -43.48 -39.00
N THR A 957 40.10 -44.05 -40.11
CA THR A 957 41.36 -43.65 -40.74
C THR A 957 41.23 -43.41 -42.24
N VAL A 958 41.56 -42.19 -42.69
CA VAL A 958 41.56 -41.83 -44.12
C VAL A 958 42.94 -41.37 -44.58
N THR A 959 43.44 -41.96 -45.66
CA THR A 959 44.70 -41.57 -46.31
C THR A 959 44.46 -40.88 -47.65
N VAL A 960 44.98 -39.66 -47.81
CA VAL A 960 44.88 -38.88 -49.06
C VAL A 960 46.24 -38.42 -49.56
N THR A 961 46.35 -38.13 -50.87
CA THR A 961 47.54 -37.48 -51.43
C THR A 961 47.26 -36.00 -51.69
N LEU A 962 47.83 -35.12 -50.86
CA LEU A 962 47.72 -33.67 -51.01
C LEU A 962 48.76 -33.10 -51.97
N LYS A 963 48.38 -32.10 -52.77
CA LYS A 963 49.29 -31.35 -53.65
C LYS A 963 49.63 -29.99 -53.01
N LEU A 964 50.73 -29.94 -52.28
CA LEU A 964 51.10 -28.79 -51.43
C LEU A 964 52.10 -27.82 -52.07
N GLY A 965 52.81 -28.23 -53.13
CA GLY A 965 53.89 -27.43 -53.73
C GLY A 965 55.28 -27.76 -53.15
N THR A 966 56.30 -26.95 -53.48
CA THR A 966 57.66 -27.07 -52.93
C THR A 966 57.84 -26.12 -51.75
N GLY A 967 58.55 -26.54 -50.71
CA GLY A 967 58.88 -25.75 -49.54
C GLY A 967 58.57 -26.47 -48.22
N ARG A 968 58.57 -25.69 -47.14
CA ARG A 968 58.18 -26.16 -45.79
C ARG A 968 56.67 -26.02 -45.62
N HIS A 969 56.01 -27.08 -45.20
CA HIS A 969 54.58 -27.19 -44.89
C HIS A 969 54.40 -27.50 -43.41
N LYS A 970 53.30 -27.04 -42.81
CA LYS A 970 52.92 -27.31 -41.41
C LYS A 970 51.46 -27.73 -41.42
N LEU A 971 51.24 -29.04 -41.45
CA LEU A 971 49.94 -29.67 -41.57
C LEU A 971 49.30 -29.91 -40.20
N LYS A 972 47.99 -29.75 -40.10
CA LYS A 972 47.15 -30.14 -38.96
C LYS A 972 45.80 -30.65 -39.46
N ALA A 973 45.24 -31.64 -38.79
CA ALA A 973 43.86 -32.06 -38.96
C ALA A 973 42.98 -31.48 -37.84
N VAL A 974 41.77 -31.09 -38.17
CA VAL A 974 40.75 -30.60 -37.23
C VAL A 974 39.45 -31.34 -37.53
N ARG A 975 39.08 -32.31 -36.70
CA ARG A 975 37.73 -32.88 -36.71
C ARG A 975 36.77 -31.83 -36.16
N LYS A 976 35.66 -31.57 -36.84
CA LYS A 976 34.60 -30.72 -36.30
C LYS A 976 33.88 -31.43 -35.15
N GLY A 977 33.27 -30.68 -34.23
CA GLY A 977 32.29 -31.27 -33.33
C GLY A 977 30.99 -31.51 -34.08
N ASP A 978 30.29 -32.58 -33.73
CA ASP A 978 28.99 -32.99 -34.25
C ASP A 978 28.19 -33.66 -33.12
N ASP A 979 27.03 -34.22 -33.45
CA ASP A 979 26.07 -34.83 -32.53
C ASP A 979 26.64 -36.10 -31.85
N VAL A 980 27.73 -36.67 -32.39
CA VAL A 980 28.36 -37.90 -31.87
C VAL A 980 29.55 -37.60 -30.97
N ALA A 981 30.35 -36.57 -31.30
CA ALA A 981 31.58 -36.32 -30.55
C ALA A 981 32.08 -34.87 -30.57
N THR A 982 32.84 -34.52 -29.52
CA THR A 982 33.44 -33.20 -29.34
C THR A 982 34.50 -32.90 -30.41
N ARG A 983 34.84 -31.62 -30.59
CA ARG A 983 35.85 -31.15 -31.56
C ARG A 983 37.27 -31.52 -31.11
N SER A 984 38.09 -32.11 -32.00
CA SER A 984 39.50 -32.41 -31.71
C SER A 984 40.49 -31.96 -32.79
N VAL A 985 41.76 -31.81 -32.40
CA VAL A 985 42.82 -31.23 -33.25
C VAL A 985 44.11 -32.02 -33.13
N SER A 986 44.70 -32.37 -34.26
CA SER A 986 45.98 -33.09 -34.28
C SER A 986 47.17 -32.22 -33.86
N ALA A 987 48.22 -32.88 -33.38
CA ALA A 987 49.56 -32.29 -33.35
C ALA A 987 49.99 -31.85 -34.77
N PRO A 988 50.74 -30.75 -34.91
CA PRO A 988 51.22 -30.31 -36.22
C PRO A 988 52.35 -31.20 -36.75
N VAL A 989 52.24 -31.61 -38.00
CA VAL A 989 53.34 -32.28 -38.73
C VAL A 989 54.02 -31.29 -39.66
N VAL A 990 55.35 -31.18 -39.54
CA VAL A 990 56.16 -30.32 -40.40
C VAL A 990 56.83 -31.17 -41.47
N LEU A 991 56.52 -30.88 -42.73
CA LEU A 991 57.06 -31.59 -43.89
C LEU A 991 57.83 -30.62 -44.78
N ARG A 992 58.92 -31.07 -45.41
CA ARG A 992 59.62 -30.31 -46.45
C ARG A 992 59.55 -31.07 -47.77
N LEU A 993 58.96 -30.45 -48.78
CA LEU A 993 58.80 -31.01 -50.12
C LEU A 993 59.70 -30.26 -51.10
N GLY A 994 60.55 -30.96 -51.85
CA GLY A 994 61.40 -30.34 -52.88
C GLY A 994 62.71 -29.78 -52.36
#